data_AF-A0A661NVA2-F1
#
_entry.id   AF-A0A661NVA2-F1
#
_cell.length_a   1.000
_cell.length_b   1.000
_cell.length_c   1.000
_cell.angle_alpha   90.00
_cell.angle_beta   90.00
_cell.angle_gamma   90.00
#
_symmetry.space_group_name_H-M   'P 1'
#
loop_
_entity.id
_entity.type
_entity.pdbx_description
1 polymer ?
#
loop_
_entity_poly.entity_id
_entity_poly.type
_entity_poly.pdbx_seq_one_letter_code
_entity_poly.pdbx_strand_id
1 'polypeptide(L)'
;MVGYGFGITRLLTGLAPVTNLTNQYPWGIWIAIDVASGVALAAGGFTVAALIDVFGRRRYKVLARPALLTAWLGYTFVAIGLLFDLGRYYNIWKPLVHWQGNSVLFEVGMCVMFYLTVLTVEFAPVLLSGLEQHIRAERWWARPFRKLHGALQTTRMLVRRVMPIFLIAGVVLSCMHQSSLGSLMLIAPTKVSPLWWSPLLPLLFLSSAIMVGFPVVIFESIAASRAFGRRLEMDVLTPLSRLLPWTIGVYGALKIGDLLWRNDLSVFLLDAGDTVAWLLEMGIGIVIPFVMLLQKSVRRSARWLFIAVCLVIAGLILNRINVFLVGFHPPYGDLGYFPTVGEIALTAALVATVVFIYRFFVLYFPVLPAEGDEEPLQAAPSRPRLSLRWAWLGRTLAVAMLFGFILIYSAVHFDAVGATQRPFRDLSYRAEATAPVDDPIAVDDVVSFSPDLMPALLTIGHKITNEKVDDYEPVRFMHKAHATHTRGDCAVCHHRVSRKDGDRVGQAIEVTDLADGRPASCVACHQRSNELDHPTRPGLMGAYHRQCIGCHETSKSAPVECDGCHKSRVPDHTELVALTGKPEAQQITRRCLNCHEEQGHDVLKSAHWNWSGPSPYTVGQEHRSDLGKHAVLNNYCIHVGSNIARCAQCHVGYGWVDESFDFQDPTNIDCLVCHDTTKTYSKAAPNGGMPKPEVNLVKVAQNVGRPSRGTCGACHFFGGGGPNVKHGDLEPALADPSSDLDVHMGRHDMRCQDCHTTKKHRIAGQSSGIPTTEGRVSCEQCHGSAPHSLDAPLGFHLDRHIDSVACQTCHIPRFAREAPTKVFWDWSTAGQDLEEKTDQYGMPTFMKKKGSFKWGKNLEPCYNWYNGTYKRYLL
;
A
#
# COMPACT_ATOMS: atom_id res chain seq x y z
N MET A 1 38.29 -3.88 -2.10
CA MET A 1 38.25 -3.78 -3.57
C MET A 1 37.19 -4.69 -4.16
N VAL A 2 37.24 -6.01 -3.94
CA VAL A 2 36.21 -6.95 -4.43
C VAL A 2 34.77 -6.52 -4.07
N GLY A 3 34.50 -6.23 -2.79
CA GLY A 3 33.17 -5.75 -2.37
C GLY A 3 32.70 -4.45 -3.02
N TYR A 4 33.61 -3.50 -3.24
CA TYR A 4 33.28 -2.27 -3.98
C TYR A 4 33.00 -2.53 -5.47
N GLY A 5 33.56 -3.59 -6.05
CA GLY A 5 33.19 -4.03 -7.39
C GLY A 5 31.70 -4.38 -7.48
N PHE A 6 31.20 -5.18 -6.54
CA PHE A 6 29.76 -5.46 -6.41
C PHE A 6 28.95 -4.19 -6.17
N GLY A 7 29.41 -3.30 -5.29
CA GLY A 7 28.77 -2.01 -5.05
C GLY A 7 28.65 -1.15 -6.32
N ILE A 8 29.68 -1.07 -7.15
CA ILE A 8 29.66 -0.33 -8.42
C ILE A 8 28.70 -0.98 -9.41
N THR A 9 28.73 -2.31 -9.56
CA THR A 9 27.77 -3.03 -10.41
C THR A 9 26.33 -2.73 -10.00
N ARG A 10 26.05 -2.72 -8.70
CA ARG A 10 24.76 -2.34 -8.11
C ARG A 10 24.35 -0.91 -8.51
N LEU A 11 25.24 0.07 -8.41
CA LEU A 11 24.94 1.46 -8.77
C LEU A 11 24.64 1.64 -10.26
N LEU A 12 25.23 0.81 -11.14
CA LEU A 12 25.07 0.91 -12.59
C LEU A 12 23.89 0.10 -13.15
N THR A 13 23.59 -1.07 -12.56
CA THR A 13 22.66 -2.06 -13.14
C THR A 13 21.40 -2.30 -12.33
N GLY A 14 21.26 -1.68 -11.14
CA GLY A 14 20.12 -1.89 -10.26
C GLY A 14 20.40 -2.94 -9.17
N LEU A 15 19.35 -3.32 -8.44
CA LEU A 15 19.45 -4.00 -7.12
C LEU A 15 19.61 -5.51 -7.30
N ALA A 16 18.75 -6.05 -8.16
CA ALA A 16 18.61 -7.47 -8.45
C ALA A 16 19.91 -8.20 -8.84
N PRO A 17 20.87 -7.61 -9.59
CA PRO A 17 22.09 -8.35 -9.97
C PRO A 17 23.05 -8.63 -8.81
N VAL A 18 22.92 -7.90 -7.70
CA VAL A 18 23.89 -7.95 -6.58
C VAL A 18 23.23 -8.42 -5.29
N THR A 19 21.91 -8.29 -5.14
CA THR A 19 21.21 -8.61 -3.90
C THR A 19 20.11 -9.65 -4.12
N ASN A 20 19.75 -10.35 -3.04
CA ASN A 20 18.60 -11.24 -2.99
C ASN A 20 17.35 -10.52 -2.47
N LEU A 21 17.30 -9.19 -2.59
CA LEU A 21 16.13 -8.42 -2.17
C LEU A 21 14.98 -8.67 -3.15
N THR A 22 13.78 -8.76 -2.59
CA THR A 22 12.54 -8.95 -3.35
C THR A 22 11.52 -7.91 -2.93
N ASN A 23 10.37 -7.86 -3.62
CA ASN A 23 9.25 -7.02 -3.17
C ASN A 23 8.71 -7.43 -1.80
N GLN A 24 8.96 -8.67 -1.37
CA GLN A 24 8.54 -9.19 -0.06
C GLN A 24 9.58 -8.92 1.02
N TYR A 25 10.87 -9.03 0.69
CA TYR A 25 12.00 -8.72 1.55
C TYR A 25 12.79 -7.53 0.97
N PRO A 26 12.31 -6.29 1.18
CA PRO A 26 12.91 -5.10 0.60
C PRO A 26 14.18 -4.66 1.35
N TRP A 27 14.41 -5.15 2.56
CA TRP A 27 15.57 -4.86 3.38
C TRP A 27 16.36 -6.13 3.68
N GLY A 28 17.68 -6.01 3.56
CA GLY A 28 18.62 -7.11 3.78
C GLY A 28 19.69 -6.76 4.80
N ILE A 29 20.84 -7.44 4.72
CA ILE A 29 21.94 -7.22 5.65
C ILE A 29 22.54 -5.81 5.61
N TRP A 30 22.39 -5.07 4.51
CA TRP A 30 22.84 -3.67 4.45
C TRP A 30 22.08 -2.79 5.44
N ILE A 31 20.77 -2.97 5.58
CA ILE A 31 20.00 -2.23 6.59
C ILE A 31 20.24 -2.80 7.99
N ALA A 32 20.19 -4.13 8.17
CA ALA A 32 20.31 -4.73 9.49
C ALA A 32 21.72 -4.55 10.12
N ILE A 33 22.77 -4.71 9.32
CA ILE A 33 24.17 -4.64 9.77
C ILE A 33 24.73 -3.24 9.52
N ASP A 34 24.82 -2.78 8.27
CA ASP A 34 25.55 -1.55 7.96
C ASP A 34 24.88 -0.31 8.56
N VAL A 35 23.54 -0.27 8.57
CA VAL A 35 22.77 0.86 9.13
C VAL A 35 22.42 0.62 10.60
N ALA A 36 21.56 -0.33 10.91
CA ALA A 36 20.98 -0.48 12.25
C ALA A 36 22.01 -0.91 13.30
N SER A 37 22.94 -1.81 12.96
CA SER A 37 24.04 -2.18 13.85
C SER A 37 25.15 -1.13 13.82
N GLY A 38 25.54 -0.63 12.64
CA GLY A 38 26.59 0.40 12.50
C GLY A 38 26.31 1.67 13.30
N VAL A 39 25.07 2.18 13.24
CA VAL A 39 24.62 3.34 14.03
C VAL A 39 24.66 3.05 15.53
N ALA A 40 24.27 1.85 15.96
CA ALA A 40 24.29 1.49 17.38
C ALA A 40 25.73 1.27 17.91
N LEU A 41 26.63 0.70 17.10
CA LEU A 41 28.05 0.53 17.45
C LEU A 41 28.79 1.87 17.56
N ALA A 42 28.33 2.90 16.85
CA ALA A 42 28.83 4.26 16.98
C ALA A 42 28.41 4.96 18.29
N ALA A 43 27.64 4.32 19.18
CA ALA A 43 27.16 4.89 20.45
C ALA A 43 28.27 5.24 21.45
N GLY A 44 29.50 4.74 21.26
CA GLY A 44 30.64 5.04 22.13
C GLY A 44 30.91 6.54 22.27
N GLY A 45 30.78 7.30 21.18
CA GLY A 45 31.04 8.74 21.17
C GLY A 45 30.14 9.52 22.14
N PHE A 46 28.81 9.39 21.99
CA PHE A 46 27.87 10.14 22.82
C PHE A 46 27.79 9.62 24.26
N THR A 47 27.97 8.32 24.49
CA THR A 47 27.93 7.74 25.85
C THR A 47 29.13 8.22 26.67
N VAL A 48 30.32 8.29 26.08
CA VAL A 48 31.52 8.86 26.71
C VAL A 48 31.40 10.38 26.87
N ALA A 49 30.89 11.09 25.87
CA ALA A 49 30.62 12.54 25.97
C ALA A 49 29.65 12.86 27.12
N ALA A 50 28.53 12.13 27.21
CA ALA A 50 27.58 12.26 28.32
C ALA A 50 28.25 11.98 29.68
N LEU A 51 29.06 10.92 29.77
CA LEU A 51 29.78 10.58 31.00
C LEU A 51 30.74 11.68 31.47
N ILE A 52 31.40 12.37 30.54
CA ILE A 52 32.38 13.43 30.83
C ILE A 52 31.71 14.78 31.07
N ASP A 53 30.87 15.22 30.14
CA ASP A 53 30.36 16.59 30.10
C ASP A 53 29.07 16.78 30.91
N VAL A 54 28.16 15.79 30.87
CA VAL A 54 26.91 15.80 31.64
C VAL A 54 27.15 15.31 33.07
N PHE A 55 27.69 14.10 33.23
CA PHE A 55 27.93 13.49 34.55
C PHE A 55 29.26 13.92 35.22
N GLY A 56 30.09 14.71 34.53
CA GLY A 56 31.26 15.34 35.13
C GLY A 56 32.44 14.41 35.43
N ARG A 57 32.49 13.19 34.87
CA ARG A 57 33.53 12.20 35.17
C ARG A 57 34.79 12.41 34.31
N ARG A 58 35.56 13.45 34.65
CA ARG A 58 36.75 13.90 33.89
C ARG A 58 37.85 12.86 33.70
N ARG A 59 37.95 11.83 34.55
CA ARG A 59 38.96 10.77 34.42
C ARG A 59 38.89 10.00 33.10
N TYR A 60 37.74 10.00 32.44
CA TYR A 60 37.54 9.26 31.19
C TYR A 60 37.84 10.11 29.94
N LYS A 61 38.32 11.35 30.11
CA LYS A 61 38.64 12.26 29.01
C LYS A 61 39.67 11.66 28.02
N VAL A 62 40.52 10.76 28.50
CA VAL A 62 41.48 9.99 27.72
C VAL A 62 40.80 9.16 26.62
N LEU A 63 39.57 8.69 26.87
CA LEU A 63 38.78 7.86 25.95
C LEU A 63 37.93 8.67 24.97
N ALA A 64 37.85 9.99 25.11
CA ALA A 64 36.90 10.81 24.34
C ALA A 64 37.26 10.90 22.84
N ARG A 65 38.52 11.13 22.50
CA ARG A 65 38.94 11.30 21.09
C ARG A 65 38.86 10.01 20.28
N PRO A 66 39.27 8.84 20.80
CA PRO A 66 39.12 7.57 20.07
C PRO A 66 37.63 7.22 19.88
N ALA A 67 36.82 7.34 20.93
CA ALA A 67 35.38 7.10 20.86
C ALA A 67 34.67 8.02 19.85
N LEU A 68 35.06 9.30 19.78
CA LEU A 68 34.53 10.26 18.81
C LEU A 68 34.94 9.92 17.38
N LEU A 69 36.17 9.45 17.15
CA LEU A 69 36.61 8.98 15.83
C LEU A 69 35.78 7.77 15.38
N THR A 70 35.57 6.79 16.26
CA THR A 70 34.73 5.62 15.99
C THR A 70 33.31 6.02 15.65
N ALA A 71 32.72 6.96 16.39
CA ALA A 71 31.39 7.48 16.10
C ALA A 71 31.35 8.19 14.73
N TRP A 72 32.28 9.11 14.46
CA TRP A 72 32.34 9.85 13.20
C TRP A 72 32.52 8.93 11.99
N LEU A 73 33.41 7.94 12.07
CA LEU A 73 33.59 6.95 11.01
C LEU A 73 32.37 6.05 10.84
N GLY A 74 31.78 5.57 11.94
CA GLY A 74 30.58 4.74 11.91
C GLY A 74 29.44 5.42 11.14
N TYR A 75 29.11 6.67 11.47
CA TYR A 75 28.05 7.41 10.79
C TYR A 75 28.39 7.78 9.35
N THR A 76 29.64 8.10 9.07
CA THR A 76 30.09 8.36 7.69
C THR A 76 29.88 7.13 6.82
N PHE A 77 30.23 5.94 7.33
CA PHE A 77 30.09 4.69 6.58
C PHE A 77 28.67 4.14 6.55
N VAL A 78 27.83 4.44 7.54
CA VAL A 78 26.37 4.24 7.46
C VAL A 78 25.80 5.05 6.29
N ALA A 79 26.17 6.34 6.17
CA ALA A 79 25.70 7.20 5.08
C ALA A 79 26.19 6.69 3.71
N ILE A 80 27.44 6.22 3.62
CA ILE A 80 27.98 5.60 2.41
C ILE A 80 27.26 4.28 2.10
N GLY A 81 27.00 3.43 3.09
CA GLY A 81 26.26 2.17 2.92
C GLY A 81 24.85 2.41 2.37
N LEU A 82 24.16 3.42 2.88
CA LEU A 82 22.84 3.84 2.38
C LEU A 82 22.85 4.24 0.90
N LEU A 83 23.96 4.80 0.37
CA LEU A 83 24.07 5.10 -1.06
C LEU A 83 24.00 3.82 -1.93
N PHE A 84 24.45 2.67 -1.43
CA PHE A 84 24.35 1.41 -2.15
C PHE A 84 22.98 0.74 -1.99
N ASP A 85 22.33 0.94 -0.85
CA ASP A 85 21.00 0.41 -0.57
C ASP A 85 19.90 1.11 -1.38
N LEU A 86 19.97 2.45 -1.50
CA LEU A 86 18.95 3.24 -2.18
C LEU A 86 18.87 2.97 -3.69
N GLY A 87 17.67 2.62 -4.19
CA GLY A 87 17.41 2.41 -5.62
C GLY A 87 17.68 3.64 -6.51
N ARG A 88 17.53 4.85 -5.97
CA ARG A 88 17.89 6.11 -6.65
C ARG A 88 18.83 6.94 -5.79
N TYR A 89 20.02 6.40 -5.51
CA TYR A 89 21.04 6.97 -4.63
C TYR A 89 21.37 8.45 -4.91
N TYR A 90 21.34 8.89 -6.17
CA TYR A 90 21.58 10.28 -6.58
C TYR A 90 20.51 11.28 -6.09
N ASN A 91 19.36 10.80 -5.59
CA ASN A 91 18.30 11.61 -4.99
C ASN A 91 18.38 11.70 -3.46
N ILE A 92 19.43 11.20 -2.80
CA ILE A 92 19.54 11.15 -1.33
C ILE A 92 19.41 12.53 -0.66
N TRP A 93 19.68 13.63 -1.38
CA TRP A 93 19.56 15.00 -0.87
C TRP A 93 18.11 15.53 -0.84
N LYS A 94 17.18 14.92 -1.58
CA LYS A 94 15.80 15.43 -1.73
C LYS A 94 15.04 15.62 -0.42
N PRO A 95 15.17 14.74 0.61
CA PRO A 95 14.53 14.95 1.91
C PRO A 95 14.84 16.32 2.54
N LEU A 96 16.00 16.93 2.26
CA LEU A 96 16.34 18.26 2.76
C LEU A 96 15.40 19.37 2.26
N VAL A 97 14.80 19.18 1.08
CA VAL A 97 13.95 20.17 0.39
C VAL A 97 12.48 19.73 0.33
N HIS A 98 12.22 18.43 0.19
CA HIS A 98 10.87 17.87 0.05
C HIS A 98 10.52 17.05 1.30
N TRP A 99 9.87 17.71 2.26
CA TRP A 99 9.63 17.14 3.58
C TRP A 99 8.39 16.24 3.57
N GLN A 100 8.48 15.08 4.21
CA GLN A 100 7.37 14.17 4.46
C GLN A 100 7.33 13.81 5.95
N GLY A 101 6.69 14.69 6.73
CA GLY A 101 6.66 14.59 8.19
C GLY A 101 5.98 13.34 8.74
N ASN A 102 5.17 12.64 7.93
CA ASN A 102 4.50 11.39 8.33
C ASN A 102 5.39 10.14 8.13
N SER A 103 6.61 10.30 7.61
CA SER A 103 7.52 9.18 7.36
C SER A 103 8.59 9.08 8.45
N VAL A 104 8.66 7.93 9.11
CA VAL A 104 9.75 7.62 10.06
C VAL A 104 11.11 7.67 9.36
N LEU A 105 11.18 7.29 8.08
CA LEU A 105 12.43 7.32 7.32
C LEU A 105 12.90 8.76 7.04
N PHE A 106 11.98 9.72 6.91
CA PHE A 106 12.32 11.13 6.82
C PHE A 106 12.96 11.61 8.13
N GLU A 107 12.37 11.28 9.27
CA GLU A 107 12.92 11.61 10.59
C GLU A 107 14.32 11.03 10.79
N VAL A 108 14.49 9.72 10.56
CA VAL A 108 15.80 9.04 10.67
C VAL A 108 16.84 9.71 9.77
N GLY A 109 16.48 9.98 8.50
CA GLY A 109 17.37 10.63 7.55
C GLY A 109 17.82 12.02 8.02
N MET A 110 16.90 12.87 8.46
CA MET A 110 17.22 14.20 8.96
C MET A 110 18.09 14.16 10.23
N CYS A 111 17.76 13.29 11.19
CA CYS A 111 18.52 13.18 12.42
C CYS A 111 19.96 12.68 12.17
N VAL A 112 20.14 11.68 11.30
CA VAL A 112 21.48 11.19 10.91
C VAL A 112 22.29 12.27 10.20
N MET A 113 21.69 13.06 9.30
CA MET A 113 22.38 14.16 8.61
C MET A 113 22.82 15.28 9.57
N PHE A 114 21.93 15.72 10.46
CA PHE A 114 22.29 16.72 11.48
C PHE A 114 23.33 16.18 12.45
N TYR A 115 23.20 14.93 12.90
CA TYR A 115 24.16 14.34 13.82
C TYR A 115 25.55 14.13 13.20
N LEU A 116 25.63 13.70 11.93
CA LEU A 116 26.91 13.63 11.22
C LEU A 116 27.58 15.02 11.11
N THR A 117 26.79 16.07 10.95
CA THR A 117 27.29 17.46 11.01
C THR A 117 27.86 17.78 12.40
N VAL A 118 27.14 17.42 13.46
CA VAL A 118 27.62 17.61 14.84
C VAL A 118 28.92 16.86 15.10
N LEU A 119 28.99 15.58 14.75
CA LEU A 119 30.20 14.75 14.91
C LEU A 119 31.39 15.34 14.14
N THR A 120 31.14 15.86 12.93
CA THR A 120 32.18 16.51 12.12
C THR A 120 32.70 17.77 12.81
N VAL A 121 31.83 18.59 13.39
CA VAL A 121 32.21 19.78 14.16
C VAL A 121 32.97 19.41 15.44
N GLU A 122 32.53 18.37 16.16
CA GLU A 122 33.19 17.88 17.38
C GLU A 122 34.58 17.31 17.09
N PHE A 123 34.77 16.62 15.96
CA PHE A 123 36.04 16.03 15.57
C PHE A 123 37.00 17.03 14.90
N ALA A 124 36.47 18.14 14.36
CA ALA A 124 37.26 19.18 13.69
C ALA A 124 38.49 19.67 14.47
N PRO A 125 38.47 19.90 15.81
CA PRO A 125 39.66 20.30 16.56
C PRO A 125 40.81 19.30 16.46
N VAL A 126 40.52 17.98 16.39
CA VAL A 126 41.54 16.93 16.24
C VAL A 126 42.17 17.03 14.85
N LEU A 127 41.34 17.19 13.81
CA LEU A 127 41.79 17.37 12.43
C LEU A 127 42.64 18.63 12.25
N LEU A 128 42.15 19.77 12.73
CA LEU A 128 42.82 21.08 12.61
C LEU A 128 44.15 21.08 13.36
N SER A 129 44.19 20.53 14.57
CA SER A 129 45.43 20.46 15.36
C SER A 129 46.46 19.51 14.77
N GLY A 130 46.05 18.35 14.25
CA GLY A 130 46.96 17.43 13.54
C GLY A 130 47.49 18.05 12.26
N LEU A 131 46.66 18.72 11.47
CA LEU A 131 47.10 19.40 10.25
C LEU A 131 48.11 20.52 10.56
N GLU A 132 47.87 21.32 11.60
CA GLU A 132 48.83 22.32 12.08
C GLU A 132 50.18 21.69 12.47
N GLN A 133 50.18 20.54 13.16
CA GLN A 133 51.40 19.83 13.52
C GLN A 133 52.19 19.40 12.28
N HIS A 134 51.52 18.87 11.24
CA HIS A 134 52.20 18.47 10.00
C HIS A 134 52.69 19.64 9.16
N ILE A 135 51.97 20.76 9.16
CA ILE A 135 52.43 22.02 8.54
C ILE A 135 53.69 22.52 9.24
N ARG A 136 53.71 22.50 10.59
CA ARG A 136 54.89 22.89 11.40
C ARG A 136 56.07 21.93 11.24
N ALA A 137 55.80 20.64 11.06
CA ALA A 137 56.81 19.61 10.80
C ALA A 137 57.29 19.56 9.34
N GLU A 138 56.91 20.53 8.51
CA GLU A 138 57.30 20.70 7.10
C GLU A 138 57.10 19.45 6.19
N ARG A 139 56.15 18.58 6.54
CA ARG A 139 55.87 17.37 5.76
C ARG A 139 55.43 17.73 4.34
N TRP A 140 55.95 17.01 3.35
CA TRP A 140 55.77 17.31 1.93
C TRP A 140 54.29 17.44 1.52
N TRP A 141 53.42 16.56 2.03
CA TRP A 141 51.99 16.56 1.73
C TRP A 141 51.20 17.69 2.42
N ALA A 142 51.75 18.28 3.49
CA ALA A 142 51.12 19.37 4.24
C ALA A 142 51.48 20.77 3.72
N ARG A 143 52.52 20.87 2.88
CA ARG A 143 52.99 22.13 2.24
C ARG A 143 51.91 22.95 1.52
N PRO A 144 50.99 22.37 0.71
CA PRO A 144 49.95 23.17 0.05
C PRO A 144 49.00 23.86 1.03
N PHE A 145 48.77 23.27 2.21
CA PHE A 145 47.88 23.82 3.24
C PHE A 145 48.51 24.98 4.03
N ARG A 146 49.79 25.29 3.84
CA ARG A 146 50.49 26.39 4.53
C ARG A 146 49.85 27.75 4.22
N LYS A 147 49.36 27.96 2.99
CA LYS A 147 48.64 29.18 2.59
C LYS A 147 47.30 29.35 3.34
N LEU A 148 46.74 28.25 3.85
CA LEU A 148 45.47 28.22 4.56
C LEU A 148 45.64 28.36 6.09
N HIS A 149 46.87 28.54 6.60
CA HIS A 149 47.14 28.53 8.03
C HIS A 149 46.33 29.57 8.82
N GLY A 150 46.19 30.79 8.29
CA GLY A 150 45.35 31.83 8.90
C GLY A 150 43.87 31.45 8.98
N ALA A 151 43.33 30.86 7.91
CA ALA A 151 41.95 30.38 7.89
C ALA A 151 41.74 29.22 8.88
N LEU A 152 42.69 28.27 8.96
CA LEU A 152 42.64 27.15 9.92
C LEU A 152 42.58 27.64 11.39
N GLN A 153 43.35 28.67 11.73
CA GLN A 153 43.32 29.28 13.06
C GLN A 153 41.98 29.95 13.36
N THR A 154 41.42 30.70 12.40
CA THR A 154 40.11 31.32 12.51
C THR A 154 39.00 30.28 12.69
N THR A 155 39.00 29.23 11.86
CA THR A 155 38.04 28.13 11.96
C THR A 155 38.14 27.43 13.32
N ARG A 156 39.36 27.16 13.81
CA ARG A 156 39.56 26.56 15.14
C ARG A 156 39.01 27.43 16.26
N MET A 157 39.18 28.75 16.17
CA MET A 157 38.64 29.70 17.13
C MET A 157 37.10 29.67 17.12
N LEU A 158 36.49 29.68 15.94
CA LEU A 158 35.05 29.61 15.76
C LEU A 158 34.48 28.29 16.32
N VAL A 159 35.06 27.15 15.93
CA VAL A 159 34.65 25.81 16.39
C VAL A 159 34.73 25.71 17.92
N ARG A 160 35.80 26.22 18.54
CA ARG A 160 35.93 26.25 20.02
C ARG A 160 34.85 27.09 20.69
N ARG A 161 34.41 28.17 20.06
CA ARG A 161 33.37 29.07 20.58
C ARG A 161 31.99 28.40 20.57
N VAL A 162 31.67 27.63 19.54
CA VAL A 162 30.38 26.96 19.38
C VAL A 162 30.32 25.56 19.99
N MET A 163 31.47 24.95 20.32
CA MET A 163 31.60 23.59 20.84
C MET A 163 30.63 23.21 21.97
N PRO A 164 30.35 24.06 22.98
CA PRO A 164 29.42 23.69 24.05
C PRO A 164 28.00 23.40 23.56
N ILE A 165 27.55 24.11 22.51
CA ILE A 165 26.23 23.90 21.90
C ILE A 165 26.20 22.55 21.19
N PHE A 166 27.24 22.25 20.41
CA PHE A 166 27.36 21.01 19.65
C PHE A 166 27.48 19.78 20.55
N LEU A 167 28.19 19.85 21.68
CA LEU A 167 28.26 18.73 22.64
C LEU A 167 26.89 18.37 23.24
N ILE A 168 26.08 19.37 23.58
CA ILE A 168 24.72 19.14 24.11
C ILE A 168 23.81 18.61 22.99
N ALA A 169 23.86 19.26 21.82
CA ALA A 169 23.10 18.83 20.65
C ALA A 169 23.47 17.41 20.22
N GLY A 170 24.75 17.03 20.32
CA GLY A 170 25.25 15.70 20.03
C GLY A 170 24.60 14.64 20.89
N VAL A 171 24.53 14.85 22.21
CA VAL A 171 23.86 13.90 23.13
C VAL A 171 22.36 13.81 22.86
N VAL A 172 21.67 14.95 22.63
CA VAL A 172 20.22 14.96 22.38
C VAL A 172 19.87 14.30 21.03
N LEU A 173 20.54 14.71 19.95
CA LEU A 173 20.35 14.12 18.62
C LEU A 173 20.73 12.63 18.61
N SER A 174 21.71 12.24 19.44
CA SER A 174 22.05 10.83 19.63
C SER A 174 20.89 10.00 20.14
N CYS A 175 20.20 10.50 21.16
CA CYS A 175 19.03 9.82 21.70
C CYS A 175 17.90 9.75 20.67
N MET A 176 17.69 10.84 19.91
CA MET A 176 16.66 10.91 18.86
C MET A 176 16.82 9.82 17.81
N HIS A 177 17.91 9.82 17.03
CA HIS A 177 17.99 8.87 15.92
C HIS A 177 18.06 7.40 16.38
N GLN A 178 18.58 7.11 17.58
CA GLN A 178 18.59 5.72 18.09
C GLN A 178 17.16 5.28 18.38
N SER A 179 16.33 6.17 18.94
CA SER A 179 14.90 5.87 19.13
C SER A 179 14.13 5.79 17.81
N SER A 180 14.35 6.72 16.87
CA SER A 180 13.67 6.74 15.56
C SER A 180 13.99 5.50 14.71
N LEU A 181 15.22 4.95 14.83
CA LEU A 181 15.57 3.67 14.19
C LEU A 181 14.72 2.50 14.73
N GLY A 182 14.37 2.50 16.01
CA GLY A 182 13.43 1.53 16.58
C GLY A 182 12.01 1.73 16.05
N SER A 183 11.60 2.97 15.77
CA SER A 183 10.30 3.28 15.18
C SER A 183 10.11 2.70 13.77
N LEU A 184 11.19 2.36 13.05
CA LEU A 184 11.10 1.82 11.67
C LEU A 184 10.28 0.54 11.57
N MET A 185 10.21 -0.26 12.64
CA MET A 185 9.44 -1.51 12.65
C MET A 185 8.04 -1.36 13.24
N LEU A 186 7.69 -0.19 13.79
CA LEU A 186 6.33 0.09 14.26
C LEU A 186 5.30 0.13 13.14
N ILE A 187 5.74 0.44 11.91
CA ILE A 187 4.88 0.45 10.70
C ILE A 187 4.59 -0.94 10.15
N ALA A 188 5.24 -1.98 10.68
CA ALA A 188 5.14 -3.37 10.20
C ALA A 188 4.60 -4.34 11.28
N PRO A 189 3.50 -4.01 12.00
CA PRO A 189 3.02 -4.80 13.14
C PRO A 189 2.65 -6.25 12.80
N THR A 190 2.19 -6.49 11.58
CA THR A 190 1.77 -7.82 11.10
C THR A 190 2.88 -8.59 10.40
N LYS A 191 4.04 -7.97 10.19
CA LYS A 191 5.19 -8.58 9.50
C LYS A 191 6.35 -8.84 10.44
N VAL A 192 6.34 -8.32 11.66
CA VAL A 192 7.40 -8.54 12.63
C VAL A 192 6.88 -9.45 13.72
N SER A 193 7.65 -10.47 14.04
CA SER A 193 7.35 -11.46 15.04
C SER A 193 7.06 -10.81 16.40
N PRO A 194 6.02 -11.27 17.12
CA PRO A 194 5.64 -10.74 18.43
C PRO A 194 6.77 -10.76 19.47
N LEU A 195 7.79 -11.61 19.29
CA LEU A 195 8.96 -11.68 20.16
C LEU A 195 9.83 -10.42 20.13
N TRP A 196 9.82 -9.67 19.02
CA TRP A 196 10.56 -8.42 18.87
C TRP A 196 9.67 -7.21 18.64
N TRP A 197 8.48 -7.38 18.08
CA TRP A 197 7.59 -6.27 17.86
C TRP A 197 6.94 -5.81 19.18
N SER A 198 7.07 -4.52 19.49
CA SER A 198 6.40 -3.86 20.60
C SER A 198 6.35 -2.34 20.37
N PRO A 199 5.31 -1.64 20.86
CA PRO A 199 5.33 -0.17 20.94
C PRO A 199 6.56 0.41 21.65
N LEU A 200 7.24 -0.37 22.50
CA LEU A 200 8.48 0.02 23.19
C LEU A 200 9.75 -0.10 22.32
N LEU A 201 9.66 -0.50 21.05
CA LEU A 201 10.82 -0.59 20.16
C LEU A 201 11.74 0.64 20.14
N PRO A 202 11.24 1.90 20.11
CA PRO A 202 12.09 3.09 20.17
C PRO A 202 12.94 3.13 21.44
N LEU A 203 12.34 2.78 22.59
CA LEU A 203 13.03 2.73 23.88
C LEU A 203 14.03 1.56 23.95
N LEU A 204 13.68 0.39 23.42
CA LEU A 204 14.56 -0.78 23.37
C LEU A 204 15.79 -0.52 22.48
N PHE A 205 15.62 0.19 21.36
CA PHE A 205 16.72 0.58 20.50
C PHE A 205 17.64 1.61 21.15
N LEU A 206 17.08 2.63 21.81
CA LEU A 206 17.85 3.62 22.55
C LEU A 206 18.62 2.97 23.72
N SER A 207 17.96 2.15 24.53
CA SER A 207 18.58 1.50 25.69
C SER A 207 19.65 0.48 25.29
N SER A 208 19.46 -0.27 24.19
CA SER A 208 20.50 -1.14 23.63
C SER A 208 21.72 -0.38 23.10
N ALA A 209 21.52 0.82 22.52
CA ALA A 209 22.64 1.68 22.12
C ALA A 209 23.43 2.21 23.34
N ILE A 210 22.75 2.57 24.42
CA ILE A 210 23.40 2.94 25.70
C ILE A 210 24.14 1.73 26.29
N MET A 211 23.55 0.54 26.22
CA MET A 211 24.18 -0.70 26.68
C MET A 211 25.50 -0.97 25.98
N VAL A 212 25.55 -0.86 24.65
CA VAL A 212 26.75 -1.19 23.85
C VAL A 212 27.80 -0.08 23.81
N GLY A 213 27.45 1.17 24.12
CA GLY A 213 28.36 2.32 23.98
C GLY A 213 29.69 2.15 24.72
N PHE A 214 29.67 1.85 26.03
CA PHE A 214 30.90 1.60 26.79
C PHE A 214 31.64 0.31 26.38
N PRO A 215 30.95 -0.84 26.14
CA PRO A 215 31.57 -2.02 25.54
C PRO A 215 32.37 -1.75 24.27
N VAL A 216 31.84 -0.96 23.32
CA VAL A 216 32.56 -0.62 22.08
C VAL A 216 33.83 0.19 22.38
N VAL A 217 33.76 1.15 23.30
CA VAL A 217 34.93 1.95 23.69
C VAL A 217 36.01 1.09 24.37
N ILE A 218 35.61 0.14 25.21
CA ILE A 218 36.54 -0.82 25.84
C ILE A 218 37.14 -1.74 24.79
N PHE A 219 36.34 -2.26 23.86
CA PHE A 219 36.79 -3.09 22.76
C PHE A 219 37.82 -2.35 21.91
N GLU A 220 37.50 -1.14 21.48
CA GLU A 220 38.37 -0.26 20.70
C GLU A 220 39.68 0.00 21.44
N SER A 221 39.61 0.37 22.72
CA SER A 221 40.81 0.69 23.51
C SER A 221 41.74 -0.53 23.62
N ILE A 222 41.22 -1.71 23.93
CA ILE A 222 42.03 -2.93 24.04
C ILE A 222 42.59 -3.34 22.68
N ALA A 223 41.77 -3.27 21.62
CA ALA A 223 42.18 -3.63 20.26
C ALA A 223 43.25 -2.68 19.73
N ALA A 224 43.07 -1.36 19.88
CA ALA A 224 44.02 -0.34 19.49
C ALA A 224 45.33 -0.47 20.28
N SER A 225 45.28 -0.60 21.61
CA SER A 225 46.50 -0.80 22.42
C SER A 225 47.28 -2.03 21.98
N ARG A 226 46.63 -3.16 21.68
CA ARG A 226 47.32 -4.35 21.15
C ARG A 226 47.90 -4.12 19.76
N ALA A 227 47.13 -3.53 18.85
CA ALA A 227 47.55 -3.32 17.46
C ALA A 227 48.72 -2.34 17.32
N PHE A 228 48.80 -1.34 18.21
CA PHE A 228 49.88 -0.33 18.23
C PHE A 228 50.98 -0.64 19.26
N GLY A 229 50.94 -1.79 19.94
CA GLY A 229 51.97 -2.20 20.90
C GLY A 229 52.03 -1.34 22.17
N ARG A 230 50.93 -0.70 22.55
CA ARG A 230 50.85 0.25 23.66
C ARG A 230 50.43 -0.42 24.97
N ARG A 231 50.72 0.24 26.10
CA ARG A 231 50.23 -0.22 27.41
C ARG A 231 48.70 -0.19 27.47
N LEU A 232 48.12 -1.22 28.10
CA LEU A 232 46.67 -1.29 28.32
C LEU A 232 46.31 -0.42 29.54
N GLU A 233 45.45 0.59 29.33
CA GLU A 233 44.97 1.54 30.35
C GLU A 233 43.90 0.89 31.26
N MET A 234 44.24 -0.24 31.88
CA MET A 234 43.32 -0.98 32.76
C MET A 234 42.89 -0.18 34.00
N ASP A 235 43.63 0.86 34.35
CA ASP A 235 43.31 1.86 35.38
C ASP A 235 42.08 2.69 35.03
N VAL A 236 41.83 2.96 33.74
CA VAL A 236 40.63 3.65 33.25
C VAL A 236 39.53 2.65 32.86
N LEU A 237 39.90 1.52 32.23
CA LEU A 237 38.95 0.52 31.72
C LEU A 237 38.29 -0.31 32.84
N THR A 238 39.03 -0.71 33.87
CA THR A 238 38.46 -1.50 34.99
C THR A 238 37.36 -0.73 35.71
N PRO A 239 37.54 0.57 36.07
CA PRO A 239 36.46 1.32 36.70
C PRO A 239 35.29 1.63 35.76
N LEU A 240 35.52 1.78 34.44
CA LEU A 240 34.45 1.92 33.45
C LEU A 240 33.60 0.65 33.37
N SER A 241 34.24 -0.53 33.38
CA SER A 241 33.57 -1.83 33.31
C SER A 241 32.56 -2.10 34.45
N ARG A 242 32.62 -1.33 35.55
CA ARG A 242 31.64 -1.43 36.66
C ARG A 242 30.26 -0.91 36.29
N LEU A 243 30.16 -0.07 35.26
CA LEU A 243 28.89 0.45 34.75
C LEU A 243 28.17 -0.57 33.85
N LEU A 244 28.90 -1.51 33.24
CA LEU A 244 28.34 -2.43 32.24
C LEU A 244 27.25 -3.36 32.79
N PRO A 245 27.40 -4.01 33.97
CA PRO A 245 26.30 -4.83 34.51
C PRO A 245 25.00 -4.03 34.68
N TRP A 246 25.10 -2.76 35.05
CA TRP A 246 23.91 -1.91 35.17
C TRP A 246 23.26 -1.62 33.83
N THR A 247 24.03 -1.23 32.81
CA THR A 247 23.46 -0.93 31.50
C THR A 247 22.88 -2.17 30.81
N ILE A 248 23.54 -3.33 30.95
CA ILE A 248 23.05 -4.63 30.46
C ILE A 248 21.79 -5.06 31.22
N GLY A 249 21.81 -4.95 32.56
CA GLY A 249 20.68 -5.34 33.41
C GLY A 249 19.44 -4.50 33.16
N VAL A 250 19.58 -3.18 32.99
CA VAL A 250 18.45 -2.29 32.66
C VAL A 250 17.85 -2.65 31.30
N TYR A 251 18.67 -2.84 30.26
CA TYR A 251 18.17 -3.24 28.95
C TYR A 251 17.47 -4.62 28.99
N GLY A 252 18.09 -5.61 29.63
CA GLY A 252 17.51 -6.94 29.77
C GLY A 252 16.19 -6.94 30.54
N ALA A 253 16.11 -6.17 31.63
CA ALA A 253 14.89 -6.01 32.42
C ALA A 253 13.78 -5.32 31.63
N LEU A 254 14.10 -4.27 30.86
CA LEU A 254 13.13 -3.59 29.98
C LEU A 254 12.61 -4.53 28.90
N LYS A 255 13.49 -5.30 28.25
CA LYS A 255 13.11 -6.22 27.17
C LYS A 255 12.27 -7.40 27.67
N ILE A 256 12.66 -8.03 28.78
CA ILE A 256 11.88 -9.13 29.39
C ILE A 256 10.59 -8.58 29.99
N GLY A 257 10.64 -7.42 30.66
CA GLY A 257 9.47 -6.77 31.24
C GLY A 257 8.43 -6.37 30.21
N ASP A 258 8.84 -5.87 29.05
CA ASP A 258 7.95 -5.62 27.91
C ASP A 258 7.24 -6.91 27.45
N LEU A 259 7.97 -8.01 27.31
CA LEU A 259 7.40 -9.28 26.89
C LEU A 259 6.42 -9.85 27.93
N LEU A 260 6.76 -9.76 29.22
CA LEU A 260 5.90 -10.21 30.33
C LEU A 260 4.66 -9.34 30.48
N TRP A 261 4.77 -8.01 30.31
CA TRP A 261 3.62 -7.10 30.37
C TRP A 261 2.58 -7.50 29.34
N ARG A 262 3.01 -7.83 28.11
CA ARG A 262 2.11 -8.19 27.01
C ARG A 262 1.32 -9.50 27.23
N ASN A 263 1.50 -10.19 28.37
CA ASN A 263 0.74 -11.36 28.87
C ASN A 263 0.71 -12.61 27.96
N ASP A 264 1.52 -12.65 26.91
CA ASP A 264 1.45 -13.70 25.89
C ASP A 264 2.76 -14.49 25.83
N LEU A 265 3.00 -15.39 26.79
CA LEU A 265 4.13 -16.32 26.73
C LEU A 265 3.94 -17.41 25.65
N SER A 266 2.73 -17.57 25.12
CA SER A 266 2.43 -18.44 23.97
C SER A 266 3.15 -18.01 22.69
N VAL A 267 3.63 -16.77 22.60
CA VAL A 267 4.43 -16.30 21.44
C VAL A 267 5.67 -17.15 21.16
N PHE A 268 6.24 -17.78 22.19
CA PHE A 268 7.38 -18.70 22.04
C PHE A 268 7.00 -20.04 21.37
N LEU A 269 5.71 -20.33 21.23
CA LEU A 269 5.19 -21.53 20.57
C LEU A 269 4.79 -21.26 19.12
N LEU A 270 4.75 -20.00 18.67
CA LEU A 270 4.32 -19.63 17.33
C LEU A 270 5.34 -20.04 16.26
N ASP A 271 6.62 -19.80 16.53
CA ASP A 271 7.72 -20.15 15.63
C ASP A 271 8.96 -20.60 16.42
N ALA A 272 9.46 -21.79 16.11
CA ALA A 272 10.61 -22.38 16.77
C ALA A 272 11.93 -21.68 16.40
N GLY A 273 12.06 -21.21 15.16
CA GLY A 273 13.22 -20.48 14.67
C GLY A 273 13.35 -19.13 15.37
N ASP A 274 12.24 -18.39 15.48
CA ASP A 274 12.20 -17.11 16.19
C ASP A 274 12.58 -17.29 17.67
N THR A 275 12.02 -18.31 18.31
CA THR A 275 12.30 -18.64 19.72
C THR A 275 13.77 -18.94 19.94
N VAL A 276 14.38 -19.79 19.10
CA VAL A 276 15.82 -20.10 19.18
C VAL A 276 16.66 -18.84 18.96
N ALA A 277 16.32 -18.02 17.97
CA ALA A 277 17.05 -16.78 17.69
C ALA A 277 16.97 -15.79 18.85
N TRP A 278 15.81 -15.67 19.50
CA TRP A 278 15.62 -14.82 20.69
C TRP A 278 16.43 -15.36 21.89
N LEU A 279 16.41 -16.67 22.14
CA LEU A 279 17.17 -17.29 23.23
C LEU A 279 18.68 -17.13 23.04
N LEU A 280 19.18 -17.31 21.81
CA LEU A 280 20.59 -17.08 21.48
C LEU A 280 20.97 -15.61 21.70
N GLU A 281 20.14 -14.68 21.25
CA GLU A 281 20.34 -13.24 21.45
C GLU A 281 20.43 -12.89 22.95
N MET A 282 19.46 -13.35 23.75
CA MET A 282 19.40 -13.08 25.19
C MET A 282 20.54 -13.76 25.95
N GLY A 283 20.85 -15.01 25.61
CA GLY A 283 21.93 -15.78 26.24
C GLY A 283 23.30 -15.16 25.97
N ILE A 284 23.66 -14.99 24.69
CA ILE A 284 24.96 -14.48 24.24
C ILE A 284 25.12 -13.00 24.59
N GLY A 285 24.09 -12.19 24.34
CA GLY A 285 24.16 -10.74 24.43
C GLY A 285 23.96 -10.15 25.81
N ILE A 286 23.20 -10.83 26.67
CA ILE A 286 22.75 -10.27 27.94
C ILE A 286 23.17 -11.15 29.10
N VAL A 287 22.68 -12.40 29.19
CA VAL A 287 22.82 -13.24 30.39
C VAL A 287 24.29 -13.59 30.66
N ILE A 288 25.00 -14.15 29.68
CA ILE A 288 26.41 -14.55 29.83
C ILE A 288 27.29 -13.34 30.18
N PRO A 289 27.31 -12.23 29.40
CA PRO A 289 28.17 -11.10 29.72
C PRO A 289 27.77 -10.40 31.03
N PHE A 290 26.49 -10.38 31.40
CA PHE A 290 26.05 -9.85 32.69
C PHE A 290 26.70 -10.62 33.85
N VAL A 291 26.60 -11.96 33.85
CA VAL A 291 27.20 -12.81 34.88
C VAL A 291 28.72 -12.68 34.90
N MET A 292 29.37 -12.70 33.73
CA MET A 292 30.82 -12.50 33.62
C MET A 292 31.25 -11.16 34.23
N LEU A 293 30.56 -10.07 33.89
CA LEU A 293 30.94 -8.73 34.31
C LEU A 293 30.59 -8.41 35.76
N LEU A 294 29.78 -9.22 36.46
CA LEU A 294 29.62 -9.15 37.92
C LEU A 294 30.90 -9.56 38.66
N GLN A 295 31.69 -10.46 38.07
CA GLN A 295 32.91 -10.99 38.68
C GLN A 295 34.05 -9.96 38.63
N LYS A 296 34.69 -9.71 39.79
CA LYS A 296 35.83 -8.78 39.88
C LYS A 296 37.06 -9.28 39.11
N SER A 297 37.24 -10.60 38.99
CA SER A 297 38.32 -11.26 38.24
C SER A 297 38.24 -10.93 36.74
N VAL A 298 37.05 -11.03 36.15
CA VAL A 298 36.81 -10.71 34.73
C VAL A 298 37.11 -9.24 34.44
N ARG A 299 36.55 -8.32 35.25
CA ARG A 299 36.73 -6.86 35.05
C ARG A 299 38.19 -6.39 35.16
N ARG A 300 39.03 -7.10 35.92
CA ARG A 300 40.46 -6.78 36.09
C ARG A 300 41.36 -7.43 35.03
N SER A 301 40.85 -8.42 34.29
CA SER A 301 41.63 -9.13 33.27
C SER A 301 41.31 -8.60 31.88
N ALA A 302 42.31 -8.07 31.18
CA ALA A 302 42.13 -7.54 29.82
C ALA A 302 41.60 -8.59 28.83
N ARG A 303 41.98 -9.87 28.99
CA ARG A 303 41.51 -10.95 28.11
C ARG A 303 40.02 -11.24 28.33
N TRP A 304 39.61 -11.45 29.58
CA TRP A 304 38.22 -11.76 29.91
C TRP A 304 37.28 -10.58 29.73
N LEU A 305 37.75 -9.37 30.02
CA LEU A 305 37.02 -8.14 29.73
C LEU A 305 36.77 -7.97 28.22
N PHE A 306 37.79 -8.24 27.39
CA PHE A 306 37.65 -8.20 25.93
C PHE A 306 36.60 -9.21 25.43
N ILE A 307 36.63 -10.46 25.92
CA ILE A 307 35.63 -11.49 25.57
C ILE A 307 34.22 -11.03 25.98
N ALA A 308 34.07 -10.52 27.19
CA ALA A 308 32.77 -10.06 27.69
C ALA A 308 32.18 -8.93 26.84
N VAL A 309 32.98 -7.93 26.44
CA VAL A 309 32.48 -6.84 25.59
C VAL A 309 32.20 -7.29 24.16
N CYS A 310 32.95 -8.25 23.62
CA CYS A 310 32.64 -8.87 22.32
C CYS A 310 31.28 -9.58 22.33
N LEU A 311 30.93 -10.27 23.43
CA LEU A 311 29.63 -10.93 23.58
C LEU A 311 28.47 -9.91 23.60
N VAL A 312 28.63 -8.79 24.30
CA VAL A 312 27.62 -7.70 24.29
C VAL A 312 27.45 -7.11 22.89
N ILE A 313 28.56 -6.87 22.17
CA ILE A 313 28.54 -6.37 20.78
C ILE A 313 27.86 -7.38 19.84
N ALA A 314 28.20 -8.67 19.96
CA ALA A 314 27.59 -9.73 19.18
C ALA A 314 26.09 -9.83 19.46
N GLY A 315 25.68 -9.74 20.72
CA GLY A 315 24.28 -9.71 21.14
C GLY A 315 23.47 -8.58 20.51
N LEU A 316 24.04 -7.38 20.43
CA LEU A 316 23.41 -6.25 19.75
C LEU A 316 23.25 -6.52 18.24
N ILE A 317 24.30 -7.03 17.58
CA ILE A 317 24.23 -7.33 16.14
C ILE A 317 23.17 -8.41 15.87
N LEU A 318 23.14 -9.46 16.70
CA LEU A 318 22.09 -10.48 16.66
C LEU A 318 20.70 -9.85 16.85
N ASN A 319 20.55 -8.91 17.80
CA ASN A 319 19.28 -8.21 17.98
C ASN A 319 18.84 -7.46 16.71
N ARG A 320 19.74 -6.74 16.03
CA ARG A 320 19.39 -6.00 14.81
C ARG A 320 19.06 -6.94 13.66
N ILE A 321 19.82 -8.02 13.49
CA ILE A 321 19.51 -9.07 12.51
C ILE A 321 18.15 -9.70 12.82
N ASN A 322 17.86 -9.98 14.08
CA ASN A 322 16.61 -10.59 14.48
C ASN A 322 15.41 -9.68 14.23
N VAL A 323 15.49 -8.40 14.62
CA VAL A 323 14.38 -7.44 14.44
C VAL A 323 14.11 -7.14 12.96
N PHE A 324 15.15 -7.04 12.13
CA PHE A 324 15.00 -6.62 10.73
C PHE A 324 14.89 -7.76 9.72
N LEU A 325 15.38 -8.95 10.04
CA LEU A 325 15.48 -10.06 9.08
C LEU A 325 14.82 -11.34 9.62
N VAL A 326 15.25 -11.87 10.77
CA VAL A 326 14.78 -13.19 11.25
C VAL A 326 13.30 -13.14 11.64
N GLY A 327 12.95 -12.17 12.48
CA GLY A 327 11.57 -11.96 12.90
C GLY A 327 10.73 -11.24 11.85
N PHE A 328 11.24 -10.95 10.65
CA PHE A 328 10.45 -10.29 9.60
C PHE A 328 9.81 -11.34 8.68
N HIS A 329 8.54 -11.61 8.89
CA HIS A 329 7.73 -12.60 8.19
C HIS A 329 6.68 -11.90 7.32
N PRO A 330 6.93 -11.72 6.00
CA PRO A 330 5.93 -11.15 5.11
C PRO A 330 4.74 -12.12 4.96
N PRO A 331 3.48 -11.64 4.86
CA PRO A 331 2.29 -12.50 4.86
C PRO A 331 2.17 -13.49 3.68
N TYR A 332 2.98 -13.32 2.64
CA TYR A 332 2.99 -14.13 1.41
C TYR A 332 4.40 -14.61 1.03
N GLY A 333 5.27 -14.75 2.04
CA GLY A 333 6.65 -15.17 1.86
C GLY A 333 6.78 -16.63 1.44
N ASP A 334 6.91 -16.93 0.15
CA ASP A 334 7.12 -18.32 -0.32
C ASP A 334 8.55 -18.81 -0.04
N LEU A 335 9.52 -17.89 0.09
CA LEU A 335 10.94 -18.18 0.31
C LEU A 335 11.52 -17.18 1.32
N GLY A 336 12.34 -17.68 2.26
CA GLY A 336 13.08 -16.83 3.21
C GLY A 336 14.20 -16.03 2.53
N TYR A 337 14.55 -14.88 3.11
CA TYR A 337 15.70 -14.09 2.65
C TYR A 337 17.02 -14.67 3.16
N PHE A 338 17.99 -14.78 2.26
CA PHE A 338 19.40 -15.04 2.60
C PHE A 338 20.31 -14.16 1.74
N PRO A 339 21.29 -13.46 2.35
CA PRO A 339 22.13 -12.50 1.63
C PRO A 339 23.00 -13.16 0.56
N THR A 340 23.20 -12.47 -0.55
CA THR A 340 24.15 -12.92 -1.58
C THR A 340 25.60 -12.72 -1.15
N VAL A 341 26.52 -13.33 -1.90
CA VAL A 341 27.96 -13.03 -1.80
C VAL A 341 28.24 -11.55 -2.06
N GLY A 342 27.49 -10.90 -2.95
CA GLY A 342 27.65 -9.48 -3.26
C GLY A 342 27.30 -8.58 -2.07
N GLU A 343 26.21 -8.89 -1.38
CA GLU A 343 25.80 -8.19 -0.16
C GLU A 343 26.86 -8.32 0.94
N ILE A 344 27.30 -9.56 1.21
CA ILE A 344 28.30 -9.87 2.25
C ILE A 344 29.65 -9.20 1.91
N ALA A 345 30.08 -9.27 0.66
CA ALA A 345 31.34 -8.70 0.21
C ALA A 345 31.37 -7.18 0.35
N LEU A 346 30.25 -6.49 0.07
CA LEU A 346 30.15 -5.04 0.23
C LEU A 346 30.19 -4.65 1.71
N THR A 347 29.40 -5.28 2.57
CA THR A 347 29.43 -5.06 4.03
C THR A 347 30.84 -5.27 4.59
N ALA A 348 31.51 -6.38 4.21
CA ALA A 348 32.89 -6.65 4.61
C ALA A 348 33.87 -5.58 4.11
N ALA A 349 33.67 -5.06 2.88
CA ALA A 349 34.48 -3.98 2.34
C ALA A 349 34.28 -2.65 3.09
N LEU A 350 33.05 -2.31 3.49
CA LEU A 350 32.77 -1.13 4.29
C LEU A 350 33.45 -1.22 5.66
N VAL A 351 33.30 -2.34 6.36
CA VAL A 351 33.94 -2.58 7.67
C VAL A 351 35.47 -2.54 7.57
N ALA A 352 36.05 -3.19 6.56
CA ALA A 352 37.50 -3.17 6.34
C ALA A 352 38.01 -1.75 6.08
N THR A 353 37.26 -0.95 5.33
CA THR A 353 37.61 0.45 5.07
C THR A 353 37.53 1.31 6.33
N VAL A 354 36.51 1.11 7.19
CA VAL A 354 36.44 1.79 8.50
C VAL A 354 37.68 1.50 9.33
N VAL A 355 38.09 0.23 9.45
CA VAL A 355 39.29 -0.16 10.21
C VAL A 355 40.55 0.44 9.60
N PHE A 356 40.67 0.43 8.27
CA PHE A 356 41.81 1.03 7.57
C PHE A 356 41.90 2.55 7.80
N ILE A 357 40.79 3.27 7.66
CA ILE A 357 40.73 4.72 7.86
C ILE A 357 40.93 5.08 9.34
N TYR A 358 40.40 4.28 10.27
CA TYR A 358 40.66 4.45 11.69
C TYR A 358 42.17 4.38 11.97
N ARG A 359 42.85 3.35 11.45
CA ARG A 359 44.30 3.20 11.60
C ARG A 359 45.07 4.38 10.99
N PHE A 360 44.62 4.88 9.85
CA PHE A 360 45.16 6.11 9.25
C PHE A 360 45.02 7.30 10.20
N PHE A 361 43.83 7.56 10.76
CA PHE A 361 43.64 8.68 11.66
C PHE A 361 44.47 8.57 12.94
N VAL A 362 44.60 7.38 13.52
CA VAL A 362 45.43 7.18 14.72
C VAL A 362 46.92 7.37 14.44
N LEU A 363 47.42 7.00 13.26
CA LEU A 363 48.83 7.15 12.89
C LEU A 363 49.20 8.59 12.50
N TYR A 364 48.27 9.34 11.92
CA TYR A 364 48.53 10.67 11.39
C TYR A 364 47.96 11.80 12.25
N PHE A 365 47.00 11.59 13.14
CA PHE A 365 46.38 12.65 13.93
C PHE A 365 46.48 12.35 15.43
N PRO A 366 46.42 13.39 16.30
CA PRO A 366 46.55 13.22 17.76
C PRO A 366 45.25 12.67 18.40
N VAL A 367 44.87 11.46 17.99
CA VAL A 367 43.67 10.74 18.45
C VAL A 367 43.94 10.05 19.78
N LEU A 368 45.00 9.23 19.85
CA LEU A 368 45.44 8.60 21.10
C LEU A 368 46.32 9.58 21.91
N PRO A 369 46.30 9.53 23.26
CA PRO A 369 47.24 10.28 24.11
C PRO A 369 48.69 9.90 23.81
N ALA A 370 49.69 10.70 24.19
CA ALA A 370 51.10 10.32 24.09
C ALA A 370 51.49 9.34 25.22
N GLU A 371 52.39 8.38 24.96
CA GLU A 371 52.89 7.49 26.02
C GLU A 371 53.83 8.25 26.96
N GLY A 372 53.52 8.28 28.26
CA GLY A 372 54.34 8.94 29.28
C GLY A 372 53.93 10.37 29.64
N ASP A 373 52.97 10.97 28.91
CA ASP A 373 52.30 12.18 29.37
C ASP A 373 51.26 11.78 30.44
N GLU A 374 51.72 11.60 31.68
CA GLU A 374 50.89 12.04 32.80
C GLU A 374 50.69 13.54 32.60
N GLU A 375 49.67 13.95 31.84
CA GLU A 375 49.17 15.32 31.95
C GLU A 375 48.83 15.47 33.44
N PRO A 376 49.59 16.26 34.22
CA PRO A 376 49.28 16.42 35.62
C PRO A 376 47.84 16.89 35.67
N LEU A 377 47.12 16.51 36.70
CA LEU A 377 45.77 16.98 36.98
C LEU A 377 45.75 18.49 37.33
N GLN A 378 46.57 19.33 36.67
CA GLN A 378 46.77 20.74 36.90
C GLN A 378 46.69 21.56 35.60
N ALA A 379 45.80 22.55 35.66
CA ALA A 379 45.72 23.78 34.87
C ALA A 379 45.50 23.65 33.34
N ALA A 380 44.28 23.27 32.95
CA ALA A 380 43.73 23.81 31.71
C ALA A 380 43.72 25.35 31.78
N PRO A 381 44.06 26.09 30.69
CA PRO A 381 43.85 27.53 30.65
C PRO A 381 42.38 27.81 31.00
N SER A 382 42.18 28.72 31.94
CA SER A 382 40.88 29.06 32.49
C SER A 382 39.87 29.28 31.37
N ARG A 383 38.93 28.32 31.22
CA ARG A 383 37.60 28.66 30.70
C ARG A 383 37.13 29.86 31.53
N PRO A 384 36.51 30.91 30.96
CA PRO A 384 35.87 31.92 31.79
C PRO A 384 35.01 31.17 32.79
N ARG A 385 35.20 31.45 34.08
CA ARG A 385 34.43 30.84 35.16
C ARG A 385 32.97 31.24 34.93
N LEU A 386 32.23 30.48 34.13
CA LEU A 386 30.80 30.34 34.37
C LEU A 386 30.74 29.91 35.84
N SER A 387 30.09 30.73 36.67
CA SER A 387 29.96 30.43 38.09
C SER A 387 29.50 28.98 38.25
N LEU A 388 29.90 28.31 39.34
CA LEU A 388 29.49 26.93 39.62
C LEU A 388 27.97 26.75 39.41
N ARG A 389 27.19 27.79 39.74
CA ARG A 389 25.76 27.92 39.45
C ARG A 389 25.40 27.82 37.97
N TRP A 390 26.06 28.54 37.06
CA TRP A 390 25.78 28.47 35.62
C TRP A 390 26.18 27.13 34.98
N ALA A 391 27.25 26.49 35.47
CA ALA A 391 27.63 25.15 35.04
C ALA A 391 26.63 24.08 35.50
N TRP A 392 26.15 24.18 36.75
CA TRP A 392 25.05 23.35 37.24
C TRP A 392 23.76 23.64 36.49
N LEU A 393 23.38 24.91 36.31
CA LEU A 393 22.18 25.30 35.57
C LEU A 393 22.19 24.76 34.14
N GLY A 394 23.32 24.85 33.42
CA GLY A 394 23.46 24.28 32.08
C GLY A 394 23.33 22.75 32.06
N ARG A 395 23.85 22.06 33.09
CA ARG A 395 23.70 20.60 33.23
C ARG A 395 22.27 20.21 33.58
N THR A 396 21.64 20.90 34.53
CA THR A 396 20.25 20.65 34.93
C THR A 396 19.30 20.93 33.77
N LEU A 397 19.55 22.00 33.00
CA LEU A 397 18.78 22.33 31.80
C LEU A 397 18.99 21.27 30.70
N ALA A 398 20.22 20.81 30.46
CA ALA A 398 20.48 19.75 29.49
C ALA A 398 19.81 18.42 29.89
N VAL A 399 19.88 18.05 31.17
CA VAL A 399 19.18 16.86 31.70
C VAL A 399 17.67 17.04 31.60
N ALA A 400 17.12 18.21 31.96
CA ALA A 400 15.70 18.49 31.87
C ALA A 400 15.20 18.52 30.42
N MET A 401 15.98 19.09 29.49
CA MET A 401 15.67 19.04 28.05
C MET A 401 15.73 17.61 27.51
N LEU A 402 16.72 16.81 27.94
CA LEU A 402 16.83 15.41 27.53
C LEU A 402 15.64 14.58 28.03
N PHE A 403 15.32 14.65 29.32
CA PHE A 403 14.19 13.93 29.91
C PHE A 403 12.85 14.45 29.39
N GLY A 404 12.67 15.77 29.29
CA GLY A 404 11.48 16.39 28.75
C GLY A 404 11.26 16.01 27.28
N PHE A 405 12.32 15.99 26.48
CA PHE A 405 12.26 15.51 25.10
C PHE A 405 11.90 14.03 25.03
N ILE A 406 12.59 13.15 25.79
CA ILE A 406 12.28 11.71 25.80
C ILE A 406 10.81 11.48 26.19
N LEU A 407 10.30 12.18 27.21
CA LEU A 407 8.91 12.06 27.64
C LEU A 407 7.93 12.57 26.60
N ILE A 408 8.13 13.79 26.06
CA ILE A 408 7.24 14.38 25.05
C ILE A 408 7.26 13.55 23.76
N TYR A 409 8.45 13.20 23.28
CA TYR A 409 8.62 12.37 22.07
C TYR A 409 7.97 11.01 22.26
N SER A 410 8.22 10.33 23.38
CA SER A 410 7.56 9.06 23.68
C SER A 410 6.04 9.24 23.75
N ALA A 411 5.53 10.27 24.41
CA ALA A 411 4.08 10.51 24.52
C ALA A 411 3.43 10.80 23.16
N VAL A 412 4.04 11.66 22.33
CA VAL A 412 3.57 11.98 20.97
C VAL A 412 3.64 10.75 20.08
N HIS A 413 4.71 9.95 20.16
CA HIS A 413 4.79 8.70 19.41
C HIS A 413 3.79 7.66 19.91
N PHE A 414 3.59 7.52 21.21
CA PHE A 414 2.57 6.62 21.77
C PHE A 414 1.17 7.03 21.32
N ASP A 415 0.88 8.33 21.25
CA ASP A 415 -0.41 8.83 20.76
C ASP A 415 -0.56 8.63 19.25
N ALA A 416 0.48 8.90 18.45
CA ALA A 416 0.48 8.72 16.99
C ALA A 416 0.45 7.24 16.56
N VAL A 417 1.24 6.38 17.21
CA VAL A 417 1.20 4.92 17.07
C VAL A 417 -0.14 4.43 17.57
N GLY A 418 -0.61 4.92 18.71
CA GLY A 418 -1.95 4.67 19.23
C GLY A 418 -3.04 5.11 18.26
N ALA A 419 -2.88 6.16 17.46
CA ALA A 419 -3.83 6.59 16.44
C ALA A 419 -3.75 5.74 15.16
N THR A 420 -2.59 5.14 14.88
CA THR A 420 -2.40 4.20 13.76
C THR A 420 -2.84 2.78 14.12
N GLN A 421 -2.70 2.40 15.39
CA GLN A 421 -3.13 1.14 15.98
C GLN A 421 -4.55 1.21 16.50
N ARG A 422 -5.12 2.37 16.83
CA ARG A 422 -6.53 2.52 17.24
C ARG A 422 -7.49 1.91 16.22
N PRO A 423 -7.34 2.10 14.90
CA PRO A 423 -8.14 1.38 13.91
C PRO A 423 -8.01 -0.14 14.04
N PHE A 424 -6.81 -0.65 14.33
CA PHE A 424 -6.54 -2.07 14.52
C PHE A 424 -7.05 -2.59 15.85
N ARG A 425 -6.88 -1.85 16.96
CA ARG A 425 -7.30 -2.22 18.31
C ARG A 425 -8.79 -2.02 18.48
N ASP A 426 -9.41 -1.06 17.80
CA ASP A 426 -10.87 -0.97 17.63
C ASP A 426 -11.39 -2.06 16.70
N LEU A 427 -10.55 -2.74 15.92
CA LEU A 427 -10.92 -3.89 15.08
C LEU A 427 -10.64 -5.24 15.73
N SER A 428 -9.56 -5.42 16.49
CA SER A 428 -9.42 -6.54 17.40
C SER A 428 -10.38 -6.39 18.56
N TYR A 429 -10.66 -5.19 19.05
CA TYR A 429 -11.78 -4.91 19.95
C TYR A 429 -13.13 -4.89 19.22
N ARG A 430 -13.27 -4.76 17.89
CA ARG A 430 -14.56 -5.06 17.21
C ARG A 430 -14.68 -6.52 16.83
N ALA A 431 -13.59 -7.26 16.73
CA ALA A 431 -13.53 -8.71 16.60
C ALA A 431 -13.73 -9.38 17.99
N GLU A 432 -13.28 -8.73 19.06
CA GLU A 432 -13.48 -9.08 20.48
C GLU A 432 -14.69 -8.37 21.10
N ALA A 433 -15.24 -7.28 20.55
CA ALA A 433 -16.57 -6.75 20.90
C ALA A 433 -17.64 -7.22 19.89
N THR A 434 -17.25 -8.04 18.92
CA THR A 434 -18.09 -9.15 18.45
C THR A 434 -17.90 -10.41 19.30
N ALA A 435 -16.97 -10.43 20.27
CA ALA A 435 -17.21 -11.23 21.47
C ALA A 435 -18.23 -10.46 22.34
N PRO A 436 -19.13 -11.20 22.99
CA PRO A 436 -20.43 -10.69 23.40
C PRO A 436 -20.26 -9.53 24.39
N VAL A 437 -20.77 -8.36 24.03
CA VAL A 437 -21.19 -7.39 25.04
C VAL A 437 -22.45 -7.97 25.64
N ASP A 438 -22.46 -8.15 26.96
CA ASP A 438 -23.62 -8.55 27.76
C ASP A 438 -24.82 -7.63 27.49
N ASP A 439 -25.56 -7.90 26.42
CA ASP A 439 -27.01 -7.77 26.38
C ASP A 439 -27.55 -9.10 26.95
N PRO A 440 -28.66 -9.12 27.71
CA PRO A 440 -29.04 -10.24 28.57
C PRO A 440 -29.61 -11.48 27.84
N ILE A 441 -29.08 -11.79 26.65
CA ILE A 441 -29.33 -13.03 25.93
C ILE A 441 -27.96 -13.62 25.60
N ALA A 442 -27.43 -14.41 26.54
CA ALA A 442 -26.22 -15.21 26.33
C ALA A 442 -26.43 -16.14 25.13
N VAL A 443 -25.59 -15.99 24.10
CA VAL A 443 -25.43 -16.96 23.01
C VAL A 443 -23.93 -17.25 22.91
N ASP A 444 -23.46 -18.10 23.83
CA ASP A 444 -22.20 -18.82 23.63
C ASP A 444 -22.39 -19.80 22.45
N ASP A 445 -21.35 -19.97 21.63
CA ASP A 445 -21.20 -20.94 20.53
C ASP A 445 -21.85 -20.65 19.15
N VAL A 446 -21.74 -19.43 18.62
CA VAL A 446 -21.98 -19.21 17.18
C VAL A 446 -20.73 -19.56 16.37
N VAL A 447 -20.71 -20.74 15.77
CA VAL A 447 -19.72 -21.15 14.75
C VAL A 447 -19.81 -20.18 13.56
N SER A 448 -18.79 -19.35 13.35
CA SER A 448 -18.72 -18.43 12.22
C SER A 448 -18.49 -19.19 10.92
N PHE A 449 -19.50 -19.27 10.06
CA PHE A 449 -19.36 -19.82 8.71
C PHE A 449 -18.61 -18.85 7.78
N SER A 450 -17.60 -19.34 7.06
CA SER A 450 -16.91 -18.54 6.04
C SER A 450 -17.85 -18.28 4.84
N PRO A 451 -18.13 -17.00 4.49
CA PRO A 451 -18.95 -16.63 3.33
C PRO A 451 -18.39 -17.09 1.97
N ASP A 452 -17.13 -17.51 1.92
CA ASP A 452 -16.43 -17.86 0.68
C ASP A 452 -16.84 -19.24 0.11
N LEU A 453 -17.51 -20.07 0.91
CA LEU A 453 -18.07 -21.35 0.46
C LEU A 453 -19.45 -21.21 -0.20
N MET A 454 -20.05 -20.02 -0.14
CA MET A 454 -21.41 -19.77 -0.62
C MET A 454 -21.41 -19.17 -2.05
N PRO A 455 -22.41 -19.51 -2.90
CA PRO A 455 -22.54 -18.89 -4.21
C PRO A 455 -22.77 -17.38 -4.06
N ALA A 456 -21.99 -16.58 -4.80
CA ALA A 456 -22.07 -15.12 -4.72
C ALA A 456 -23.41 -14.55 -5.22
N LEU A 457 -23.97 -15.18 -6.27
CA LEU A 457 -25.24 -14.82 -6.90
C LEU A 457 -26.09 -16.08 -7.07
N LEU A 458 -27.37 -15.96 -6.73
CA LEU A 458 -28.41 -16.97 -6.94
C LEU A 458 -29.55 -16.36 -7.77
N THR A 459 -30.32 -17.21 -8.45
CA THR A 459 -31.59 -16.80 -9.04
C THR A 459 -32.72 -17.41 -8.23
N ILE A 460 -33.49 -16.57 -7.54
CA ILE A 460 -34.68 -16.99 -6.82
C ILE A 460 -35.80 -17.16 -7.84
N GLY A 461 -36.00 -18.40 -8.26
CA GLY A 461 -37.09 -18.82 -9.13
C GLY A 461 -37.31 -20.32 -9.02
N HIS A 462 -38.57 -20.76 -9.11
CA HIS A 462 -38.93 -22.17 -9.08
C HIS A 462 -39.95 -22.45 -10.19
N LYS A 463 -39.94 -23.66 -10.76
CA LYS A 463 -40.87 -24.05 -11.86
C LYS A 463 -42.33 -23.69 -11.53
N ILE A 464 -42.75 -23.96 -10.29
CA ILE A 464 -44.11 -23.70 -9.78
C ILE A 464 -44.49 -22.21 -9.79
N THR A 465 -43.55 -21.31 -9.48
CA THR A 465 -43.82 -19.86 -9.49
C THR A 465 -43.62 -19.27 -10.87
N ASN A 466 -42.65 -19.79 -11.63
CA ASN A 466 -42.31 -19.29 -12.96
C ASN A 466 -43.38 -19.63 -14.01
N GLU A 467 -44.11 -20.73 -13.84
CA GLU A 467 -45.25 -21.12 -14.72
C GLU A 467 -46.52 -20.29 -14.46
N LYS A 468 -46.60 -19.57 -13.33
CA LYS A 468 -47.79 -18.84 -12.90
C LYS A 468 -47.62 -17.32 -12.93
N VAL A 469 -46.46 -16.82 -13.36
CA VAL A 469 -46.11 -15.39 -13.33
C VAL A 469 -45.65 -14.95 -14.72
N ASP A 470 -46.47 -14.13 -15.35
CA ASP A 470 -46.24 -13.65 -16.72
C ASP A 470 -45.65 -12.24 -16.76
N ASP A 471 -45.70 -11.49 -15.64
CA ASP A 471 -45.33 -10.08 -15.60
C ASP A 471 -43.84 -9.82 -15.32
N TYR A 472 -43.17 -10.72 -14.59
CA TYR A 472 -41.84 -10.50 -14.04
C TYR A 472 -40.88 -11.69 -14.23
N GLU A 473 -39.60 -11.39 -14.44
CA GLU A 473 -38.49 -12.33 -14.43
C GLU A 473 -38.14 -12.76 -12.98
N PRO A 474 -37.52 -13.94 -12.79
CA PRO A 474 -36.99 -14.36 -11.49
C PRO A 474 -36.00 -13.35 -10.89
N VAL A 475 -35.97 -13.25 -9.55
CA VAL A 475 -35.07 -12.32 -8.84
C VAL A 475 -33.63 -12.83 -8.90
N ARG A 476 -32.69 -11.97 -9.26
CA ARG A 476 -31.26 -12.23 -9.05
C ARG A 476 -30.87 -11.77 -7.65
N PHE A 477 -30.49 -12.71 -6.81
CA PHE A 477 -30.22 -12.55 -5.38
C PHE A 477 -28.71 -12.62 -5.08
N MET A 478 -28.14 -11.53 -4.59
CA MET A 478 -26.72 -11.44 -4.21
C MET A 478 -26.48 -12.05 -2.83
N HIS A 479 -26.42 -13.38 -2.76
CA HIS A 479 -26.37 -14.12 -1.50
C HIS A 479 -25.15 -13.78 -0.64
N LYS A 480 -23.95 -13.63 -1.23
CA LYS A 480 -22.75 -13.25 -0.46
C LYS A 480 -22.88 -11.86 0.18
N ALA A 481 -23.41 -10.88 -0.55
CA ALA A 481 -23.64 -9.54 -0.01
C ALA A 481 -24.61 -9.55 1.18
N HIS A 482 -25.67 -10.37 1.11
CA HIS A 482 -26.63 -10.53 2.21
C HIS A 482 -25.99 -11.25 3.40
N ALA A 483 -25.23 -12.33 3.18
CA ALA A 483 -24.50 -13.03 4.24
C ALA A 483 -23.49 -12.12 4.94
N THR A 484 -22.77 -11.27 4.20
CA THR A 484 -21.89 -10.26 4.79
C THR A 484 -22.68 -9.21 5.58
N HIS A 485 -23.82 -8.75 5.06
CA HIS A 485 -24.67 -7.78 5.75
C HIS A 485 -25.23 -8.33 7.08
N THR A 486 -25.62 -9.61 7.11
CA THR A 486 -26.06 -10.31 8.34
C THR A 486 -24.89 -10.82 9.19
N ARG A 487 -23.65 -10.50 8.83
CA ARG A 487 -22.43 -10.94 9.54
C ARG A 487 -22.34 -12.46 9.71
N GLY A 488 -22.81 -13.21 8.71
CA GLY A 488 -22.81 -14.67 8.72
C GLY A 488 -24.00 -15.30 9.43
N ASP A 489 -24.89 -14.53 10.05
CA ASP A 489 -26.15 -15.06 10.60
C ASP A 489 -27.07 -15.46 9.44
N CYS A 490 -27.00 -16.74 9.09
CA CYS A 490 -27.79 -17.34 8.02
C CYS A 490 -29.25 -17.60 8.47
N ALA A 491 -29.54 -17.61 9.78
CA ALA A 491 -30.88 -17.87 10.31
C ALA A 491 -31.87 -16.74 9.96
N VAL A 492 -31.34 -15.53 9.73
CA VAL A 492 -32.11 -14.38 9.23
C VAL A 492 -32.80 -14.69 7.90
N CYS A 493 -32.21 -15.53 7.05
CA CYS A 493 -32.80 -15.90 5.76
C CYS A 493 -33.30 -17.36 5.75
N HIS A 494 -32.66 -18.23 6.52
CA HIS A 494 -32.96 -19.66 6.65
C HIS A 494 -33.52 -19.96 8.03
N HIS A 495 -34.83 -19.75 8.19
CA HIS A 495 -35.46 -19.83 9.51
C HIS A 495 -35.85 -21.25 9.95
N ARG A 496 -35.85 -22.26 9.07
CA ARG A 496 -36.17 -23.66 9.41
C ARG A 496 -35.38 -24.71 8.63
N VAL A 497 -35.13 -25.86 9.28
CA VAL A 497 -34.56 -27.08 8.68
C VAL A 497 -35.59 -28.21 8.63
N SER A 498 -35.51 -29.02 7.57
CA SER A 498 -36.30 -30.25 7.40
C SER A 498 -35.52 -31.43 7.96
N ARG A 499 -36.09 -32.20 8.89
CA ARG A 499 -35.38 -33.35 9.50
C ARG A 499 -35.38 -34.61 8.62
N LYS A 500 -36.27 -34.70 7.64
CA LYS A 500 -36.44 -35.84 6.74
C LYS A 500 -37.20 -35.45 5.47
N ASP A 501 -37.07 -36.23 4.41
CA ASP A 501 -37.84 -36.02 3.19
C ASP A 501 -39.35 -36.01 3.48
N GLY A 502 -40.02 -34.93 3.09
CA GLY A 502 -41.46 -34.72 3.30
C GLY A 502 -41.85 -34.03 4.62
N ASP A 503 -40.90 -33.63 5.48
CA ASP A 503 -41.19 -32.78 6.63
C ASP A 503 -41.62 -31.37 6.18
N ARG A 504 -42.89 -31.05 6.44
CA ARG A 504 -43.57 -29.82 6.00
C ARG A 504 -43.65 -28.75 7.08
N VAL A 505 -43.20 -29.05 8.29
CA VAL A 505 -43.29 -28.15 9.45
C VAL A 505 -41.91 -27.61 9.80
N GLY A 506 -40.88 -28.45 9.72
CA GLY A 506 -39.50 -28.11 10.04
C GLY A 506 -39.30 -27.66 11.50
N GLN A 507 -38.05 -27.56 11.93
CA GLN A 507 -37.67 -26.95 13.21
C GLN A 507 -37.02 -25.59 12.98
N ALA A 508 -37.13 -24.65 13.92
CA ALA A 508 -36.35 -23.43 13.91
C ALA A 508 -34.85 -23.75 13.81
N ILE A 509 -34.12 -23.04 12.94
CA ILE A 509 -32.66 -23.17 12.85
C ILE A 509 -32.03 -22.58 14.11
N GLU A 510 -31.12 -23.32 14.74
CA GLU A 510 -30.06 -22.78 15.58
C GLU A 510 -28.79 -22.66 14.70
N VAL A 511 -27.92 -21.65 14.93
CA VAL A 511 -26.76 -21.43 14.05
C VAL A 511 -25.80 -22.64 14.02
N THR A 512 -25.81 -23.43 15.09
CA THR A 512 -25.06 -24.69 15.25
C THR A 512 -25.58 -25.85 14.40
N ASP A 513 -26.86 -25.85 13.97
CA ASP A 513 -27.49 -26.92 13.17
C ASP A 513 -27.04 -26.91 11.70
N LEU A 514 -26.32 -25.88 11.25
CA LEU A 514 -25.88 -25.71 9.86
C LEU A 514 -24.55 -26.42 9.54
N ALA A 515 -23.93 -27.08 10.53
CA ALA A 515 -22.64 -27.76 10.39
C ALA A 515 -22.67 -28.98 9.45
N ASP A 516 -23.80 -29.68 9.37
CA ASP A 516 -23.92 -30.97 8.65
C ASP A 516 -24.91 -30.96 7.47
N GLY A 517 -25.63 -29.86 7.20
CA GLY A 517 -26.74 -29.89 6.24
C GLY A 517 -27.05 -28.55 5.58
N ARG A 518 -27.09 -28.54 4.25
CA ARG A 518 -27.56 -27.41 3.44
C ARG A 518 -28.95 -26.98 3.96
N PRO A 519 -29.17 -25.71 4.33
CA PRO A 519 -30.47 -25.28 4.84
C PRO A 519 -31.58 -25.63 3.85
N ALA A 520 -32.75 -26.03 4.38
CA ALA A 520 -33.87 -26.40 3.54
C ALA A 520 -34.33 -25.20 2.70
N SER A 521 -34.46 -25.39 1.38
CA SER A 521 -35.01 -24.35 0.51
C SER A 521 -36.45 -23.99 0.90
N CYS A 522 -36.86 -22.73 0.68
CA CYS A 522 -38.23 -22.30 0.98
C CYS A 522 -39.29 -23.20 0.33
N VAL A 523 -39.01 -23.76 -0.85
CA VAL A 523 -39.94 -24.67 -1.55
C VAL A 523 -40.15 -25.99 -0.82
N ALA A 524 -39.26 -26.44 0.07
CA ALA A 524 -39.50 -27.63 0.89
C ALA A 524 -40.79 -27.47 1.72
N CYS A 525 -40.99 -26.27 2.26
CA CYS A 525 -42.12 -25.93 3.14
C CYS A 525 -43.12 -24.93 2.52
N HIS A 526 -42.94 -24.40 1.31
CA HIS A 526 -43.86 -23.42 0.73
C HIS A 526 -44.30 -23.81 -0.70
N GLN A 527 -44.64 -25.08 -0.92
CA GLN A 527 -44.79 -25.72 -2.24
C GLN A 527 -45.89 -25.18 -3.18
N ARG A 528 -46.91 -24.45 -2.71
CA ARG A 528 -48.05 -23.97 -3.53
C ARG A 528 -48.38 -22.51 -3.26
N SER A 529 -49.14 -21.85 -4.15
CA SER A 529 -49.81 -20.57 -3.85
C SER A 529 -50.70 -20.73 -2.62
N ASN A 530 -50.94 -19.65 -1.85
CA ASN A 530 -51.67 -19.66 -0.56
C ASN A 530 -52.77 -20.75 -0.53
N GLU A 531 -52.59 -21.76 0.33
CA GLU A 531 -53.54 -22.85 0.44
C GLU A 531 -54.78 -22.37 1.20
N LEU A 532 -55.97 -22.54 0.60
CA LEU A 532 -57.24 -22.09 1.18
C LEU A 532 -57.50 -22.74 2.56
N ASP A 533 -57.04 -23.98 2.75
CA ASP A 533 -57.24 -24.75 3.99
C ASP A 533 -56.22 -24.40 5.09
N HIS A 534 -55.18 -23.62 4.76
CA HIS A 534 -54.12 -23.21 5.69
C HIS A 534 -53.75 -21.72 5.50
N PRO A 535 -54.68 -20.78 5.80
CA PRO A 535 -54.53 -19.35 5.51
C PRO A 535 -53.35 -18.67 6.24
N THR A 536 -52.81 -19.30 7.29
CA THR A 536 -51.65 -18.81 8.04
C THR A 536 -50.30 -19.16 7.41
N ARG A 537 -50.27 -20.03 6.40
CA ARG A 537 -49.05 -20.44 5.69
C ARG A 537 -48.99 -19.71 4.34
N PRO A 538 -48.07 -18.75 4.16
CA PRO A 538 -47.92 -18.10 2.86
C PRO A 538 -47.42 -19.10 1.82
N GLY A 539 -47.82 -18.94 0.57
CA GLY A 539 -47.20 -19.67 -0.56
C GLY A 539 -45.77 -19.21 -0.83
N LEU A 540 -45.06 -19.90 -1.73
CA LEU A 540 -43.62 -19.66 -1.98
C LEU A 540 -43.27 -18.18 -2.22
N MET A 541 -44.05 -17.50 -3.07
CA MET A 541 -43.83 -16.08 -3.37
C MET A 541 -44.08 -15.19 -2.15
N GLY A 542 -45.15 -15.45 -1.39
CA GLY A 542 -45.46 -14.71 -0.17
C GLY A 542 -44.40 -14.89 0.92
N ALA A 543 -43.79 -16.09 1.01
CA ALA A 543 -42.69 -16.34 1.93
C ALA A 543 -41.45 -15.53 1.56
N TYR A 544 -41.04 -15.53 0.28
CA TYR A 544 -39.91 -14.72 -0.19
C TYR A 544 -40.16 -13.22 0.01
N HIS A 545 -41.33 -12.70 -0.43
CA HIS A 545 -41.64 -11.28 -0.30
C HIS A 545 -41.68 -10.84 1.17
N ARG A 546 -42.32 -11.60 2.05
CA ARG A 546 -42.38 -11.25 3.47
C ARG A 546 -40.99 -11.19 4.11
N GLN A 547 -40.10 -12.12 3.78
CA GLN A 547 -38.75 -12.15 4.33
C GLN A 547 -37.88 -11.01 3.79
N CYS A 548 -37.81 -10.86 2.46
CA CYS A 548 -36.94 -9.88 1.82
C CYS A 548 -37.45 -8.45 2.05
N ILE A 549 -38.73 -8.17 1.77
CA ILE A 549 -39.30 -6.82 1.90
C ILE A 549 -39.29 -6.39 3.37
N GLY A 550 -39.68 -7.26 4.30
CA GLY A 550 -39.67 -6.93 5.73
C GLY A 550 -38.27 -6.56 6.24
N CYS A 551 -37.23 -7.28 5.79
CA CYS A 551 -35.85 -6.91 6.10
C CYS A 551 -35.47 -5.57 5.46
N HIS A 552 -35.78 -5.35 4.17
CA HIS A 552 -35.45 -4.13 3.44
C HIS A 552 -36.15 -2.89 4.01
N GLU A 553 -37.39 -3.00 4.47
CA GLU A 553 -38.13 -1.94 5.15
C GLU A 553 -37.47 -1.57 6.49
N THR A 554 -37.04 -2.59 7.24
CA THR A 554 -36.37 -2.42 8.54
C THR A 554 -34.99 -1.78 8.36
N SER A 555 -34.22 -2.23 7.37
CA SER A 555 -32.85 -1.76 7.11
C SER A 555 -32.79 -0.44 6.32
N LYS A 556 -33.85 -0.10 5.58
CA LYS A 556 -33.95 1.04 4.65
C LYS A 556 -32.81 1.10 3.61
N SER A 557 -32.20 -0.04 3.31
CA SER A 557 -30.98 -0.13 2.50
C SER A 557 -31.18 -0.77 1.12
N ALA A 558 -32.40 -1.17 0.77
CA ALA A 558 -32.69 -1.96 -0.43
C ALA A 558 -34.14 -1.73 -0.94
N PRO A 559 -34.44 -2.06 -2.21
CA PRO A 559 -35.75 -1.81 -2.80
C PRO A 559 -36.85 -2.69 -2.19
N VAL A 560 -38.04 -2.10 -2.04
CA VAL A 560 -39.27 -2.77 -1.58
C VAL A 560 -40.34 -2.88 -2.67
N GLU A 561 -40.13 -2.18 -3.79
CA GLU A 561 -41.03 -2.18 -4.94
C GLU A 561 -40.76 -3.35 -5.89
N CYS A 562 -41.79 -3.80 -6.60
CA CYS A 562 -41.72 -4.98 -7.47
C CYS A 562 -40.64 -4.87 -8.54
N ASP A 563 -40.52 -3.72 -9.20
CA ASP A 563 -39.55 -3.43 -10.27
C ASP A 563 -38.12 -3.16 -9.76
N GLY A 564 -37.98 -2.95 -8.45
CA GLY A 564 -36.70 -2.86 -7.77
C GLY A 564 -36.06 -4.24 -7.55
N CYS A 565 -36.87 -5.26 -7.28
CA CYS A 565 -36.42 -6.64 -7.07
C CYS A 565 -36.49 -7.49 -8.35
N HIS A 566 -37.52 -7.27 -9.17
CA HIS A 566 -37.76 -8.00 -10.42
C HIS A 566 -37.52 -7.14 -11.64
N LYS A 567 -37.31 -7.80 -12.79
CA LYS A 567 -37.34 -7.15 -14.10
C LYS A 567 -38.62 -7.54 -14.79
N SER A 568 -39.35 -6.58 -15.36
CA SER A 568 -40.58 -6.88 -16.10
C SER A 568 -40.27 -7.75 -17.32
N ARG A 569 -41.12 -8.75 -17.56
CA ARG A 569 -41.09 -9.51 -18.81
C ARG A 569 -41.59 -8.63 -19.94
N VAL A 570 -41.02 -8.85 -21.12
CA VAL A 570 -41.42 -8.13 -22.32
C VAL A 570 -42.60 -8.89 -22.94
N PRO A 571 -43.76 -8.25 -23.14
CA PRO A 571 -44.91 -8.90 -23.78
C PRO A 571 -44.57 -9.25 -25.24
N ASP A 572 -45.31 -10.19 -25.82
CA ASP A 572 -45.14 -10.53 -27.24
C ASP A 572 -45.56 -9.34 -28.12
N HIS A 573 -44.61 -8.82 -28.91
CA HIS A 573 -44.86 -7.67 -29.78
C HIS A 573 -45.37 -8.07 -31.17
N THR A 574 -45.49 -9.37 -31.48
CA THR A 574 -46.00 -9.87 -32.76
C THR A 574 -47.41 -9.38 -33.05
N GLU A 575 -48.26 -9.36 -32.04
CA GLU A 575 -49.65 -8.88 -32.14
C GLU A 575 -49.78 -7.37 -31.83
N LEU A 576 -48.82 -6.78 -31.11
CA LEU A 576 -48.84 -5.36 -30.71
C LEU A 576 -48.28 -4.42 -31.79
N VAL A 577 -47.37 -4.91 -32.63
CA VAL A 577 -46.77 -4.16 -33.74
C VAL A 577 -47.45 -4.55 -35.05
N ALA A 578 -48.61 -3.94 -35.29
CA ALA A 578 -49.36 -4.10 -36.54
C ALA A 578 -48.89 -3.09 -37.60
N LEU A 579 -47.79 -3.40 -38.29
CA LEU A 579 -47.27 -2.63 -39.42
C LEU A 579 -47.11 -3.54 -40.65
N THR A 580 -47.63 -3.10 -41.80
CA THR A 580 -47.60 -3.85 -43.07
C THR A 580 -46.64 -3.21 -44.08
N GLY A 581 -45.98 -4.01 -44.91
CA GLY A 581 -45.09 -3.51 -45.97
C GLY A 581 -43.66 -3.22 -45.49
N LYS A 582 -43.00 -2.24 -46.12
CA LYS A 582 -41.66 -1.76 -45.75
C LYS A 582 -41.76 -0.37 -45.11
N PRO A 583 -42.10 -0.27 -43.81
CA PRO A 583 -42.20 1.03 -43.15
C PRO A 583 -40.84 1.71 -43.04
N GLU A 584 -40.86 3.04 -42.98
CA GLU A 584 -39.68 3.84 -42.64
C GLU A 584 -39.31 3.68 -41.16
N ALA A 585 -38.04 3.92 -40.82
CA ALA A 585 -37.53 3.73 -39.46
C ALA A 585 -38.30 4.58 -38.42
N GLN A 586 -38.58 5.85 -38.74
CA GLN A 586 -39.35 6.75 -37.89
C GLN A 586 -40.81 6.30 -37.72
N GLN A 587 -41.39 5.58 -38.70
CA GLN A 587 -42.75 5.02 -38.57
C GLN A 587 -42.79 3.89 -37.53
N ILE A 588 -41.72 3.09 -37.43
CA ILE A 588 -41.59 2.10 -36.35
C ILE A 588 -41.57 2.82 -34.99
N THR A 589 -40.71 3.83 -34.83
CA THR A 589 -40.61 4.56 -33.55
C THR A 589 -41.92 5.22 -33.19
N ARG A 590 -42.61 5.86 -34.15
CA ARG A 590 -43.94 6.43 -33.92
C ARG A 590 -44.94 5.39 -33.43
N ARG A 591 -44.88 4.15 -33.95
CA ARG A 591 -45.72 3.05 -33.44
C ARG A 591 -45.37 2.67 -32.00
N CYS A 592 -44.08 2.58 -31.66
CA CYS A 592 -43.64 2.28 -30.30
C CYS A 592 -44.07 3.38 -29.30
N LEU A 593 -43.96 4.65 -29.70
CA LEU A 593 -44.30 5.79 -28.85
C LEU A 593 -45.78 5.85 -28.46
N ASN A 594 -46.69 5.23 -29.24
CA ASN A 594 -48.10 5.13 -28.84
C ASN A 594 -48.32 4.39 -27.52
N CYS A 595 -47.41 3.48 -27.15
CA CYS A 595 -47.45 2.75 -25.88
C CYS A 595 -46.32 3.16 -24.92
N HIS A 596 -45.26 3.80 -25.45
CA HIS A 596 -44.03 4.12 -24.71
C HIS A 596 -43.65 5.60 -24.78
N GLU A 597 -44.66 6.49 -24.77
CA GLU A 597 -44.46 7.95 -24.87
C GLU A 597 -43.54 8.49 -23.77
N GLU A 598 -43.77 8.10 -22.52
CA GLU A 598 -42.94 8.53 -21.38
C GLU A 598 -41.48 8.08 -21.54
N GLN A 599 -41.27 6.84 -21.99
CA GLN A 599 -39.94 6.30 -22.23
C GLN A 599 -39.22 7.03 -23.38
N GLY A 600 -39.97 7.44 -24.42
CA GLY A 600 -39.47 8.33 -25.46
C GLY A 600 -38.98 9.65 -24.88
N HIS A 601 -39.79 10.31 -24.04
CA HIS A 601 -39.41 11.55 -23.36
C HIS A 601 -38.21 11.41 -22.41
N ASP A 602 -38.04 10.25 -21.77
CA ASP A 602 -36.88 9.95 -20.94
C ASP A 602 -35.60 9.86 -21.77
N VAL A 603 -35.64 9.20 -22.94
CA VAL A 603 -34.49 9.09 -23.85
C VAL A 603 -34.02 10.47 -24.32
N LEU A 604 -34.94 11.39 -24.65
CA LEU A 604 -34.59 12.77 -25.05
C LEU A 604 -33.77 13.51 -23.99
N LYS A 605 -33.82 13.09 -22.73
CA LYS A 605 -33.10 13.70 -21.59
C LYS A 605 -31.85 12.92 -21.19
N SER A 606 -31.43 11.94 -21.98
CA SER A 606 -30.28 11.09 -21.71
C SER A 606 -29.01 11.58 -22.40
N ALA A 607 -27.85 11.21 -21.85
CA ALA A 607 -26.55 11.47 -22.45
C ALA A 607 -26.33 10.69 -23.76
N HIS A 608 -26.95 9.51 -23.90
CA HIS A 608 -26.85 8.70 -25.12
C HIS A 608 -27.55 9.37 -26.31
N TRP A 609 -28.65 10.10 -26.05
CA TRP A 609 -29.32 10.94 -27.04
C TRP A 609 -28.59 12.26 -27.28
N ASN A 610 -28.35 13.06 -26.25
CA ASN A 610 -27.81 14.41 -26.46
C ASN A 610 -26.31 14.43 -26.76
N TRP A 611 -25.60 13.32 -26.48
CA TRP A 611 -24.13 13.27 -26.44
C TRP A 611 -23.53 14.39 -25.59
N SER A 612 -24.27 14.83 -24.56
CA SER A 612 -23.94 15.89 -23.62
C SER A 612 -24.69 15.67 -22.31
N GLY A 613 -24.23 16.34 -21.24
CA GLY A 613 -24.86 16.25 -19.93
C GLY A 613 -23.93 16.75 -18.82
N PRO A 614 -24.26 16.48 -17.55
CA PRO A 614 -23.50 16.93 -16.39
C PRO A 614 -22.03 16.50 -16.43
N SER A 615 -21.11 17.42 -16.11
CA SER A 615 -19.67 17.18 -16.13
C SER A 615 -18.91 17.56 -14.83
N PRO A 616 -19.32 17.05 -13.66
CA PRO A 616 -18.75 17.41 -12.36
C PRO A 616 -17.27 17.07 -12.18
N TYR A 617 -16.71 16.22 -13.04
CA TYR A 617 -15.31 15.78 -12.96
C TYR A 617 -14.40 16.48 -13.99
N THR A 618 -14.90 17.47 -14.73
CA THR A 618 -14.08 18.29 -15.62
C THR A 618 -13.58 19.51 -14.85
N VAL A 619 -12.26 19.61 -14.67
CA VAL A 619 -11.63 20.69 -13.91
C VAL A 619 -11.99 22.05 -14.51
N GLY A 620 -12.54 22.95 -13.68
CA GLY A 620 -12.97 24.29 -14.06
C GLY A 620 -14.28 24.37 -14.83
N GLN A 621 -14.99 23.24 -15.01
CA GLN A 621 -16.27 23.14 -15.72
C GLN A 621 -17.26 22.24 -14.96
N GLU A 622 -17.12 22.12 -13.65
CA GLU A 622 -17.81 21.15 -12.81
C GLU A 622 -19.34 21.36 -12.81
N HIS A 623 -19.80 22.59 -12.99
CA HIS A 623 -21.22 22.95 -12.98
C HIS A 623 -21.89 22.93 -14.36
N ARG A 624 -21.14 22.62 -15.43
CA ARG A 624 -21.70 22.58 -16.78
C ARG A 624 -22.45 21.28 -17.04
N SER A 625 -23.50 21.39 -17.83
CA SER A 625 -24.38 20.30 -18.24
C SER A 625 -24.54 20.19 -19.76
N ASP A 626 -23.90 21.08 -20.50
CA ASP A 626 -23.87 21.13 -21.97
C ASP A 626 -22.60 20.49 -22.55
N LEU A 627 -21.64 20.10 -21.69
CA LEU A 627 -20.42 19.44 -22.14
C LEU A 627 -20.67 17.97 -22.52
N GLY A 628 -20.01 17.56 -23.60
CA GLY A 628 -20.27 16.27 -24.21
C GLY A 628 -19.27 15.85 -25.28
N LYS A 629 -19.59 14.79 -26.01
CA LYS A 629 -18.74 14.23 -27.08
C LYS A 629 -18.47 15.24 -28.20
N HIS A 630 -19.41 16.16 -28.43
CA HIS A 630 -19.30 17.25 -29.40
C HIS A 630 -18.46 18.43 -28.91
N ALA A 631 -18.15 18.53 -27.61
CA ALA A 631 -17.36 19.62 -27.04
C ALA A 631 -15.89 19.23 -26.80
N VAL A 632 -15.55 17.94 -26.87
CA VAL A 632 -14.21 17.44 -26.49
C VAL A 632 -13.34 17.13 -27.70
N LEU A 633 -12.09 17.59 -27.62
CA LEU A 633 -10.98 17.11 -28.45
C LEU A 633 -10.27 15.95 -27.75
N ASN A 634 -10.10 14.83 -28.45
CA ASN A 634 -9.30 13.71 -27.97
C ASN A 634 -8.29 13.24 -29.01
N ASN A 635 -7.20 12.63 -28.57
CA ASN A 635 -6.13 12.14 -29.43
C ASN A 635 -6.49 10.87 -30.25
N TYR A 636 -7.70 10.32 -30.09
CA TYR A 636 -8.09 9.05 -30.70
C TYR A 636 -8.98 9.19 -31.94
N CYS A 637 -10.06 9.97 -31.89
CA CYS A 637 -10.90 10.29 -33.06
C CYS A 637 -11.01 11.80 -33.32
N ILE A 638 -10.18 12.61 -32.64
CA ILE A 638 -10.12 14.07 -32.75
C ILE A 638 -11.43 14.71 -32.30
N HIS A 639 -12.46 14.76 -33.16
CA HIS A 639 -13.73 15.43 -32.91
C HIS A 639 -14.86 14.92 -33.81
N VAL A 640 -16.09 14.84 -33.29
CA VAL A 640 -17.25 14.29 -34.03
C VAL A 640 -17.81 15.21 -35.12
N GLY A 641 -17.68 16.52 -34.97
CA GLY A 641 -18.24 17.52 -35.89
C GLY A 641 -17.63 17.48 -37.28
N SER A 642 -16.39 16.98 -37.40
CA SER A 642 -15.74 16.81 -38.71
C SER A 642 -16.39 15.73 -39.60
N ASN A 643 -17.16 14.79 -39.03
CA ASN A 643 -17.78 13.70 -39.79
C ASN A 643 -18.98 13.08 -39.05
N ILE A 644 -19.99 13.91 -38.74
CA ILE A 644 -21.11 13.48 -37.90
C ILE A 644 -21.92 12.33 -38.52
N ALA A 645 -22.17 12.35 -39.83
CA ALA A 645 -22.89 11.28 -40.54
C ALA A 645 -22.26 9.89 -40.36
N ARG A 646 -20.93 9.82 -40.20
CA ARG A 646 -20.22 8.57 -39.86
C ARG A 646 -20.26 8.29 -38.36
N CYS A 647 -20.03 9.30 -37.52
CA CYS A 647 -20.02 9.13 -36.06
C CYS A 647 -21.40 8.72 -35.50
N ALA A 648 -22.48 9.21 -36.10
CA ALA A 648 -23.87 8.93 -35.72
C ALA A 648 -24.28 7.47 -35.95
N GLN A 649 -23.44 6.65 -36.59
CA GLN A 649 -23.62 5.19 -36.61
C GLN A 649 -23.68 4.58 -35.20
N CYS A 650 -23.00 5.21 -34.23
CA CYS A 650 -23.04 4.80 -32.84
C CYS A 650 -24.03 5.63 -31.99
N HIS A 651 -24.74 6.57 -32.60
CA HIS A 651 -25.77 7.37 -31.93
C HIS A 651 -27.09 6.59 -31.91
N VAL A 652 -27.94 6.86 -30.92
CA VAL A 652 -29.23 6.18 -30.72
C VAL A 652 -30.37 6.84 -31.47
N GLY A 653 -30.07 7.59 -32.53
CA GLY A 653 -31.05 8.23 -33.42
C GLY A 653 -30.89 7.87 -34.89
N TYR A 654 -31.86 8.32 -35.68
CA TYR A 654 -31.98 8.14 -37.12
C TYR A 654 -31.72 9.43 -37.89
N GLY A 655 -30.75 9.44 -38.81
CA GLY A 655 -30.58 10.53 -39.78
C GLY A 655 -29.79 11.74 -39.27
N TRP A 656 -28.96 11.60 -38.23
CA TRP A 656 -28.09 12.69 -37.77
C TRP A 656 -26.87 12.86 -38.69
N VAL A 657 -27.02 13.72 -39.71
CA VAL A 657 -26.00 13.97 -40.75
C VAL A 657 -25.38 15.36 -40.68
N ASP A 658 -26.04 16.33 -40.04
CA ASP A 658 -25.59 17.70 -39.84
C ASP A 658 -26.33 18.37 -38.65
N GLU A 659 -26.23 19.69 -38.54
CA GLU A 659 -26.83 20.50 -37.47
C GLU A 659 -28.36 20.65 -37.58
N SER A 660 -28.98 20.27 -38.71
CA SER A 660 -30.44 20.34 -38.90
C SER A 660 -31.21 19.24 -38.18
N PHE A 661 -30.51 18.27 -37.58
CA PHE A 661 -31.12 17.18 -36.84
C PHE A 661 -31.91 17.69 -35.61
N ASP A 662 -33.19 17.34 -35.57
CA ASP A 662 -34.09 17.76 -34.49
C ASP A 662 -34.02 16.82 -33.28
N PHE A 663 -33.34 17.27 -32.22
CA PHE A 663 -33.25 16.56 -30.94
C PHE A 663 -34.54 16.59 -30.12
N GLN A 664 -35.56 17.38 -30.52
CA GLN A 664 -36.85 17.46 -29.83
C GLN A 664 -37.89 16.50 -30.44
N ASP A 665 -37.67 15.98 -31.65
CA ASP A 665 -38.57 15.02 -32.28
C ASP A 665 -38.29 13.58 -31.79
N PRO A 666 -39.16 12.99 -30.94
CA PRO A 666 -38.96 11.63 -30.44
C PRO A 666 -39.08 10.56 -31.53
N THR A 667 -39.64 10.87 -32.71
CA THR A 667 -39.72 9.90 -33.80
C THR A 667 -38.36 9.60 -34.42
N ASN A 668 -37.36 10.45 -34.19
CA ASN A 668 -35.98 10.23 -34.59
C ASN A 668 -35.21 9.28 -33.66
N ILE A 669 -35.80 8.81 -32.55
CA ILE A 669 -35.18 7.84 -31.65
C ILE A 669 -35.11 6.47 -32.33
N ASP A 670 -33.94 5.84 -32.30
CA ASP A 670 -33.75 4.46 -32.70
C ASP A 670 -33.91 3.55 -31.49
N CYS A 671 -35.14 3.11 -31.21
CA CYS A 671 -35.39 2.15 -30.13
C CYS A 671 -34.80 0.76 -30.45
N LEU A 672 -34.71 0.38 -31.73
CA LEU A 672 -34.34 -0.97 -32.14
C LEU A 672 -32.86 -1.26 -31.92
N VAL A 673 -31.99 -0.24 -31.99
CA VAL A 673 -30.54 -0.40 -31.73
C VAL A 673 -30.24 -0.98 -30.35
N CYS A 674 -31.08 -0.65 -29.35
CA CYS A 674 -30.93 -1.12 -27.99
C CYS A 674 -31.76 -2.38 -27.72
N HIS A 675 -32.95 -2.47 -28.32
CA HIS A 675 -33.99 -3.45 -27.96
C HIS A 675 -34.09 -4.66 -28.91
N ASP A 676 -33.29 -4.75 -29.98
CA ASP A 676 -33.29 -5.92 -30.85
C ASP A 676 -32.91 -7.22 -30.11
N THR A 677 -33.73 -8.26 -30.25
CA THR A 677 -33.38 -9.63 -29.80
C THR A 677 -33.10 -10.59 -30.96
N THR A 678 -33.37 -10.17 -32.20
CA THR A 678 -33.17 -10.99 -33.40
C THR A 678 -31.70 -11.12 -33.81
N LYS A 679 -30.85 -10.20 -33.36
CA LYS A 679 -29.44 -10.04 -33.76
C LYS A 679 -29.26 -9.71 -35.24
N THR A 680 -30.33 -9.25 -35.91
CA THR A 680 -30.32 -8.91 -37.34
C THR A 680 -30.31 -7.40 -37.59
N TYR A 681 -30.57 -6.59 -36.56
CA TYR A 681 -30.57 -5.14 -36.70
C TYR A 681 -29.15 -4.60 -36.93
N SER A 682 -28.98 -3.73 -37.92
CA SER A 682 -27.71 -3.03 -38.14
C SER A 682 -27.90 -1.70 -38.88
N LYS A 683 -27.03 -0.74 -38.58
CA LYS A 683 -27.03 0.59 -39.18
C LYS A 683 -26.20 0.65 -40.46
N ALA A 684 -26.61 1.50 -41.39
CA ALA A 684 -25.90 1.82 -42.62
C ALA A 684 -24.84 2.90 -42.38
N ALA A 685 -23.65 2.66 -42.90
CA ALA A 685 -22.51 3.57 -42.81
C ALA A 685 -22.22 4.19 -44.18
N PRO A 686 -22.11 5.53 -44.34
CA PRO A 686 -22.25 6.62 -43.36
C PRO A 686 -23.59 7.37 -43.47
N ASN A 687 -24.70 6.74 -43.09
CA ASN A 687 -26.05 7.30 -43.32
C ASN A 687 -26.71 7.85 -42.04
N GLY A 688 -25.97 8.60 -41.21
CA GLY A 688 -26.54 9.30 -40.04
C GLY A 688 -27.19 8.40 -39.00
N GLY A 689 -26.86 7.11 -38.97
CA GLY A 689 -27.47 6.14 -38.06
C GLY A 689 -28.76 5.47 -38.56
N MET A 690 -29.14 5.67 -39.83
CA MET A 690 -30.26 4.94 -40.47
C MET A 690 -29.97 3.43 -40.55
N PRO A 691 -31.00 2.56 -40.48
CA PRO A 691 -30.85 1.12 -40.66
C PRO A 691 -30.44 0.76 -42.09
N LYS A 692 -29.80 -0.41 -42.28
CA LYS A 692 -29.52 -0.91 -43.64
C LYS A 692 -30.81 -1.28 -44.38
N PRO A 693 -30.89 -1.08 -45.71
CA PRO A 693 -32.08 -1.42 -46.50
C PRO A 693 -32.49 -2.89 -46.42
N GLU A 694 -31.55 -3.80 -46.14
CA GLU A 694 -31.81 -5.24 -46.03
C GLU A 694 -32.46 -5.65 -44.69
N VAL A 695 -32.46 -4.76 -43.69
CA VAL A 695 -33.02 -5.07 -42.36
C VAL A 695 -34.54 -5.12 -42.44
N ASN A 696 -35.12 -6.24 -42.01
CA ASN A 696 -36.56 -6.35 -41.84
C ASN A 696 -37.00 -5.68 -40.54
N LEU A 697 -37.30 -4.38 -40.61
CA LEU A 697 -37.67 -3.56 -39.46
C LEU A 697 -38.93 -4.05 -38.75
N VAL A 698 -39.91 -4.60 -39.48
CA VAL A 698 -41.13 -5.16 -38.88
C VAL A 698 -40.78 -6.37 -38.01
N LYS A 699 -39.98 -7.30 -38.54
CA LYS A 699 -39.54 -8.48 -37.80
C LYS A 699 -38.77 -8.09 -36.53
N VAL A 700 -37.86 -7.11 -36.63
CA VAL A 700 -37.10 -6.62 -35.47
C VAL A 700 -38.04 -6.00 -34.44
N ALA A 701 -38.97 -5.13 -34.87
CA ALA A 701 -39.93 -4.47 -33.98
C ALA A 701 -40.89 -5.44 -33.28
N GLN A 702 -41.26 -6.54 -33.93
CA GLN A 702 -42.06 -7.63 -33.33
C GLN A 702 -41.28 -8.47 -32.32
N ASN A 703 -39.94 -8.38 -32.31
CA ASN A 703 -39.05 -9.17 -31.47
C ASN A 703 -38.15 -8.25 -30.61
N VAL A 704 -38.73 -7.18 -30.08
CA VAL A 704 -38.04 -6.31 -29.13
C VAL A 704 -37.96 -6.95 -27.75
N GLY A 705 -36.93 -6.60 -26.99
CA GLY A 705 -36.69 -7.13 -25.66
C GLY A 705 -35.77 -6.25 -24.84
N ARG A 706 -35.38 -6.74 -23.66
CA ARG A 706 -34.39 -6.05 -22.83
C ARG A 706 -33.03 -6.02 -23.55
N PRO A 707 -32.26 -4.91 -23.47
CA PRO A 707 -30.95 -4.81 -24.10
C PRO A 707 -30.04 -5.99 -23.74
N SER A 708 -29.30 -6.48 -24.73
CA SER A 708 -28.35 -7.56 -24.59
C SER A 708 -26.92 -7.02 -24.62
N ARG A 709 -25.94 -7.84 -24.22
CA ARG A 709 -24.51 -7.50 -24.38
C ARG A 709 -24.19 -7.17 -25.85
N GLY A 710 -24.84 -7.87 -26.79
CA GLY A 710 -24.69 -7.64 -28.22
C GLY A 710 -25.25 -6.29 -28.70
N THR A 711 -26.41 -5.83 -28.20
CA THR A 711 -26.98 -4.55 -28.62
C THR A 711 -26.17 -3.36 -28.09
N CYS A 712 -25.73 -3.40 -26.83
CA CYS A 712 -24.75 -2.43 -26.31
C CYS A 712 -23.42 -2.51 -27.09
N GLY A 713 -22.98 -3.73 -27.36
CA GLY A 713 -21.76 -4.06 -28.08
C GLY A 713 -21.71 -3.59 -29.53
N ALA A 714 -22.85 -3.48 -30.20
CA ALA A 714 -22.94 -3.03 -31.59
C ALA A 714 -22.25 -1.67 -31.83
N CYS A 715 -22.25 -0.82 -30.80
CA CYS A 715 -21.54 0.46 -30.80
C CYS A 715 -20.25 0.40 -29.97
N HIS A 716 -20.28 -0.19 -28.78
CA HIS A 716 -19.16 -0.14 -27.84
C HIS A 716 -17.98 -1.04 -28.25
N PHE A 717 -18.25 -2.26 -28.72
CA PHE A 717 -17.20 -3.19 -29.15
C PHE A 717 -16.50 -2.74 -30.42
N PHE A 718 -17.16 -1.92 -31.23
CA PHE A 718 -16.68 -1.44 -32.53
C PHE A 718 -16.23 0.03 -32.50
N GLY A 719 -16.07 0.61 -31.30
CA GLY A 719 -15.62 1.97 -31.10
C GLY A 719 -14.32 2.27 -31.86
N GLY A 720 -14.30 3.34 -32.65
CA GLY A 720 -13.14 3.70 -33.48
C GLY A 720 -13.08 3.05 -34.86
N GLY A 721 -14.12 2.31 -35.25
CA GLY A 721 -14.32 1.79 -36.59
C GLY A 721 -13.85 0.35 -36.80
N GLY A 722 -13.80 -0.45 -35.73
CA GLY A 722 -13.47 -1.87 -35.77
C GLY A 722 -13.53 -2.50 -34.38
N PRO A 723 -13.47 -3.84 -34.28
CA PRO A 723 -13.56 -4.57 -33.02
C PRO A 723 -12.36 -4.27 -32.10
N ASN A 724 -12.63 -3.97 -30.83
CA ASN A 724 -11.63 -3.76 -29.78
C ASN A 724 -10.61 -2.62 -30.07
N VAL A 725 -10.89 -1.73 -31.05
CA VAL A 725 -9.89 -0.75 -31.54
C VAL A 725 -9.71 0.39 -30.54
N LYS A 726 -10.81 0.96 -30.03
CA LYS A 726 -10.78 2.10 -29.09
C LYS A 726 -10.69 1.67 -27.63
N HIS A 727 -11.43 0.62 -27.29
CA HIS A 727 -11.64 0.16 -25.92
C HIS A 727 -11.03 -1.22 -25.85
N GLY A 728 -9.81 -1.36 -25.32
CA GLY A 728 -9.11 -2.66 -25.25
C GLY A 728 -9.73 -3.66 -24.27
N ASP A 729 -10.75 -3.23 -23.54
CA ASP A 729 -11.57 -3.97 -22.59
C ASP A 729 -12.99 -4.25 -23.11
N LEU A 730 -13.38 -3.73 -24.29
CA LEU A 730 -14.71 -3.91 -24.87
C LEU A 730 -14.61 -4.51 -26.27
N GLU A 731 -14.86 -5.81 -26.37
CA GLU A 731 -14.69 -6.59 -27.60
C GLU A 731 -15.89 -7.49 -27.94
N PRO A 732 -16.05 -7.92 -29.21
CA PRO A 732 -17.20 -8.74 -29.62
C PRO A 732 -17.36 -10.05 -28.85
N ALA A 733 -16.27 -10.62 -28.32
CA ALA A 733 -16.31 -11.81 -27.49
C ALA A 733 -17.15 -11.62 -26.21
N LEU A 734 -17.33 -10.38 -25.73
CA LEU A 734 -18.19 -10.05 -24.59
C LEU A 734 -19.68 -10.14 -24.92
N ALA A 735 -20.08 -10.34 -26.17
CA ALA A 735 -21.48 -10.67 -26.48
C ALA A 735 -21.87 -12.02 -25.85
N ASP A 736 -20.95 -12.98 -25.84
CA ASP A 736 -21.10 -14.34 -25.31
C ASP A 736 -19.76 -14.86 -24.73
N PRO A 737 -19.32 -14.31 -23.58
CA PRO A 737 -17.98 -14.57 -23.05
C PRO A 737 -17.92 -15.89 -22.25
N SER A 738 -16.75 -16.51 -22.23
CA SER A 738 -16.46 -17.58 -21.26
C SER A 738 -16.33 -17.01 -19.84
N SER A 739 -16.48 -17.87 -18.82
CA SER A 739 -16.24 -17.48 -17.42
C SER A 739 -14.82 -16.96 -17.17
N ASP A 740 -13.86 -17.44 -17.97
CA ASP A 740 -12.46 -17.04 -17.86
C ASP A 740 -12.22 -15.66 -18.45
N LEU A 741 -12.97 -15.26 -19.49
CA LEU A 741 -12.87 -13.93 -20.09
C LEU A 741 -13.46 -12.87 -19.17
N ASP A 742 -14.67 -13.12 -18.67
CA ASP A 742 -15.32 -12.28 -17.67
C ASP A 742 -16.21 -13.15 -16.75
N VAL A 743 -15.93 -13.12 -15.45
CA VAL A 743 -16.66 -13.94 -14.47
C VAL A 743 -18.10 -13.47 -14.29
N HIS A 744 -18.40 -12.18 -14.42
CA HIS A 744 -19.74 -11.65 -14.23
C HIS A 744 -20.63 -11.99 -15.42
N MET A 745 -20.14 -11.74 -16.63
CA MET A 745 -20.88 -11.97 -17.87
C MET A 745 -20.87 -13.44 -18.28
N GLY A 746 -19.75 -14.15 -18.14
CA GLY A 746 -19.59 -15.52 -18.63
C GLY A 746 -20.04 -16.59 -17.63
N ARG A 747 -19.87 -16.37 -16.32
CA ARG A 747 -20.31 -17.34 -15.29
C ARG A 747 -21.71 -17.03 -14.75
N HIS A 748 -22.03 -15.76 -14.57
CA HIS A 748 -23.28 -15.32 -13.94
C HIS A 748 -24.30 -14.73 -14.92
N ASP A 749 -24.00 -14.77 -16.22
CA ASP A 749 -24.82 -14.23 -17.30
C ASP A 749 -25.32 -12.80 -17.00
N MET A 750 -24.46 -11.95 -16.44
CA MET A 750 -24.79 -10.54 -16.23
C MET A 750 -24.84 -9.80 -17.56
N ARG A 751 -25.79 -8.88 -17.69
CA ARG A 751 -25.89 -7.92 -18.79
C ARG A 751 -25.21 -6.62 -18.38
N CYS A 752 -24.88 -5.77 -19.36
CA CYS A 752 -24.21 -4.50 -19.10
C CYS A 752 -25.00 -3.64 -18.09
N GLN A 753 -26.33 -3.59 -18.21
CA GLN A 753 -27.21 -2.83 -17.34
C GLN A 753 -27.34 -3.35 -15.90
N ASP A 754 -26.86 -4.57 -15.62
CA ASP A 754 -26.83 -5.09 -14.25
C ASP A 754 -25.74 -4.39 -13.42
N CYS A 755 -24.68 -3.92 -14.10
CA CYS A 755 -23.60 -3.09 -13.53
C CYS A 755 -23.85 -1.60 -13.81
N HIS A 756 -24.22 -1.28 -15.05
CA HIS A 756 -24.62 0.06 -15.50
C HIS A 756 -26.10 0.31 -15.20
N THR A 757 -26.42 0.47 -13.91
CA THR A 757 -27.80 0.66 -13.44
C THR A 757 -28.49 1.75 -14.25
N THR A 758 -29.64 1.40 -14.83
CA THR A 758 -30.38 2.29 -15.73
C THR A 758 -31.68 2.73 -15.06
N LYS A 759 -31.93 4.04 -15.02
CA LYS A 759 -33.17 4.61 -14.47
C LYS A 759 -33.66 5.71 -15.41
N LYS A 760 -34.92 5.63 -15.85
CA LYS A 760 -35.49 6.58 -16.82
C LYS A 760 -34.62 6.76 -18.06
N HIS A 761 -34.18 5.64 -18.65
CA HIS A 761 -33.27 5.56 -19.80
C HIS A 761 -31.89 6.23 -19.65
N ARG A 762 -31.54 6.71 -18.45
CA ARG A 762 -30.20 7.20 -18.12
C ARG A 762 -29.35 6.04 -17.62
N ILE A 763 -28.22 5.82 -18.26
CA ILE A 763 -27.38 4.63 -18.05
C ILE A 763 -26.16 5.07 -17.25
N ALA A 764 -26.03 4.59 -16.01
CA ALA A 764 -24.92 4.96 -15.14
C ALA A 764 -23.57 4.69 -15.82
N GLY A 765 -22.68 5.67 -15.82
CA GLY A 765 -21.41 5.58 -16.49
C GLY A 765 -20.59 6.86 -16.39
N GLN A 766 -19.27 6.69 -16.43
CA GLN A 766 -18.27 7.75 -16.43
C GLN A 766 -17.09 7.32 -17.29
N SER A 767 -16.48 8.24 -18.02
CA SER A 767 -15.30 7.97 -18.83
C SER A 767 -14.26 9.07 -18.68
N SER A 768 -12.99 8.73 -18.88
CA SER A 768 -11.92 9.72 -19.09
C SER A 768 -12.11 10.48 -20.41
N GLY A 769 -12.60 9.78 -21.46
CA GLY A 769 -12.69 10.31 -22.82
C GLY A 769 -13.91 11.18 -23.12
N ILE A 770 -14.92 11.22 -22.23
CA ILE A 770 -16.14 12.01 -22.39
C ILE A 770 -16.47 12.68 -21.03
N PRO A 771 -16.87 13.96 -21.00
CA PRO A 771 -17.07 14.71 -19.75
C PRO A 771 -18.37 14.35 -19.04
N THR A 772 -19.37 13.90 -19.80
CA THR A 772 -20.70 13.57 -19.31
C THR A 772 -20.70 12.37 -18.37
N THR A 773 -21.48 12.44 -17.31
CA THR A 773 -21.75 11.33 -16.38
C THR A 773 -23.24 11.24 -16.05
N GLU A 774 -23.77 10.02 -16.02
CA GLU A 774 -25.15 9.71 -15.59
C GLU A 774 -25.17 8.81 -14.35
N GLY A 775 -24.06 8.74 -13.63
CA GLY A 775 -23.88 7.89 -12.45
C GLY A 775 -22.51 7.21 -12.46
N ARG A 776 -22.16 6.59 -11.33
CA ARG A 776 -20.90 5.86 -11.18
C ARG A 776 -21.18 4.38 -10.99
N VAL A 777 -20.38 3.58 -11.69
CA VAL A 777 -20.30 2.13 -11.50
C VAL A 777 -19.14 1.83 -10.56
N SER A 778 -19.35 1.01 -9.54
CA SER A 778 -18.30 0.61 -8.62
C SER A 778 -18.48 -0.82 -8.14
N CYS A 779 -17.38 -1.52 -7.87
CA CYS A 779 -17.40 -2.92 -7.44
C CYS A 779 -18.08 -3.07 -6.07
N GLU A 780 -17.91 -2.07 -5.19
CA GLU A 780 -18.45 -2.06 -3.83
C GLU A 780 -19.98 -2.08 -3.80
N GLN A 781 -20.66 -1.67 -4.89
CA GLN A 781 -22.12 -1.76 -5.01
C GLN A 781 -22.63 -3.20 -4.88
N CYS A 782 -21.84 -4.19 -5.30
CA CYS A 782 -22.18 -5.62 -5.20
C CYS A 782 -21.32 -6.35 -4.16
N HIS A 783 -20.09 -5.89 -3.92
CA HIS A 783 -19.10 -6.59 -3.10
C HIS A 783 -18.91 -6.01 -1.69
N GLY A 784 -19.46 -4.82 -1.41
CA GLY A 784 -19.27 -4.14 -0.12
C GLY A 784 -17.86 -3.56 0.09
N SER A 785 -17.60 -3.10 1.31
CA SER A 785 -16.33 -2.47 1.71
C SER A 785 -15.30 -3.41 2.34
N ALA A 786 -15.63 -4.70 2.46
CA ALA A 786 -14.72 -5.73 3.00
C ALA A 786 -14.93 -7.06 2.24
N PRO A 787 -14.63 -7.08 0.92
CA PRO A 787 -14.95 -8.24 0.09
C PRO A 787 -14.09 -9.48 0.35
N HIS A 788 -12.96 -9.34 1.03
CA HIS A 788 -12.00 -10.44 1.27
C HIS A 788 -12.25 -11.09 2.64
N SER A 789 -13.17 -12.06 2.67
CA SER A 789 -13.54 -12.83 3.88
C SER A 789 -12.51 -13.92 4.27
N LEU A 790 -11.22 -13.58 4.20
CA LEU A 790 -10.12 -14.49 4.55
C LEU A 790 -9.85 -14.44 6.06
N ASP A 791 -9.89 -15.60 6.74
CA ASP A 791 -9.49 -15.77 8.14
C ASP A 791 -7.98 -15.57 8.31
N ALA A 792 -7.52 -14.32 8.31
CA ALA A 792 -6.13 -13.95 8.57
C ALA A 792 -5.96 -12.42 8.58
N PRO A 793 -4.82 -11.89 9.07
CA PRO A 793 -4.35 -10.52 8.79
C PRO A 793 -4.40 -10.12 7.30
N LEU A 794 -4.49 -11.11 6.42
CA LEU A 794 -4.58 -11.02 4.98
C LEU A 794 -5.83 -10.32 4.46
N GLY A 795 -7.02 -10.79 4.87
CA GLY A 795 -8.30 -10.22 4.42
C GLY A 795 -8.36 -8.75 4.78
N PHE A 796 -7.99 -8.44 6.03
CA PHE A 796 -7.84 -7.07 6.52
C PHE A 796 -6.90 -6.23 5.65
N HIS A 797 -5.72 -6.75 5.31
CA HIS A 797 -4.78 -5.99 4.49
C HIS A 797 -5.33 -5.73 3.10
N LEU A 798 -5.91 -6.74 2.43
CA LEU A 798 -6.51 -6.59 1.11
C LEU A 798 -7.68 -5.62 1.12
N ASP A 799 -8.56 -5.71 2.11
CA ASP A 799 -9.68 -4.78 2.29
C ASP A 799 -9.17 -3.35 2.53
N ARG A 800 -8.12 -3.15 3.33
CA ARG A 800 -7.53 -1.82 3.50
C ARG A 800 -6.88 -1.27 2.23
N HIS A 801 -6.44 -2.12 1.30
CA HIS A 801 -5.94 -1.60 0.03
C HIS A 801 -7.04 -0.86 -0.74
N ILE A 802 -8.31 -1.26 -0.61
CA ILE A 802 -9.41 -0.64 -1.36
C ILE A 802 -9.62 0.84 -0.98
N ASP A 803 -9.13 1.28 0.19
CA ASP A 803 -9.13 2.69 0.60
C ASP A 803 -8.33 3.58 -0.35
N SER A 804 -7.38 2.99 -1.10
CA SER A 804 -6.44 3.73 -1.95
C SER A 804 -6.25 3.11 -3.35
N VAL A 805 -6.49 1.82 -3.50
CA VAL A 805 -6.23 1.03 -4.71
C VAL A 805 -7.55 0.53 -5.27
N ALA A 806 -7.79 0.78 -6.56
CA ALA A 806 -9.00 0.34 -7.21
C ALA A 806 -9.02 -1.20 -7.36
N CYS A 807 -10.17 -1.84 -7.16
CA CYS A 807 -10.34 -3.30 -7.28
C CYS A 807 -9.77 -3.86 -8.60
N GLN A 808 -9.96 -3.12 -9.69
CA GLN A 808 -9.48 -3.48 -11.03
C GLN A 808 -7.96 -3.66 -11.10
N THR A 809 -7.20 -3.01 -10.23
CA THR A 809 -5.73 -3.14 -10.19
C THR A 809 -5.30 -4.56 -9.83
N CYS A 810 -6.03 -5.22 -8.93
CA CYS A 810 -5.72 -6.58 -8.51
C CYS A 810 -6.47 -7.64 -9.33
N HIS A 811 -7.70 -7.32 -9.77
CA HIS A 811 -8.61 -8.29 -10.41
C HIS A 811 -8.64 -8.25 -11.94
N ILE A 812 -8.06 -7.22 -12.58
CA ILE A 812 -7.96 -7.12 -14.04
C ILE A 812 -6.48 -6.98 -14.42
N PRO A 813 -5.71 -8.08 -14.39
CA PRO A 813 -4.27 -8.05 -14.62
C PRO A 813 -3.90 -7.89 -16.10
N ARG A 814 -4.83 -8.14 -17.03
CA ARG A 814 -4.61 -8.03 -18.47
C ARG A 814 -5.84 -7.55 -19.22
N PHE A 815 -5.62 -6.83 -20.32
CA PHE A 815 -6.65 -6.38 -21.26
C PHE A 815 -6.34 -6.84 -22.69
N ALA A 816 -7.30 -6.67 -23.60
CA ALA A 816 -7.25 -7.11 -24.99
C ALA A 816 -6.94 -8.61 -25.12
N ARG A 817 -7.70 -9.45 -24.40
CA ARG A 817 -7.39 -10.87 -24.22
C ARG A 817 -7.73 -11.69 -25.47
N GLU A 818 -8.89 -11.47 -26.09
CA GLU A 818 -9.32 -12.23 -27.27
C GLU A 818 -8.96 -11.53 -28.60
N ALA A 819 -9.17 -10.22 -28.71
CA ALA A 819 -8.84 -9.42 -29.88
C ALA A 819 -7.69 -8.41 -29.64
N PRO A 820 -6.83 -8.12 -30.64
CA PRO A 820 -5.83 -7.07 -30.50
C PRO A 820 -6.48 -5.69 -30.38
N THR A 821 -5.84 -4.78 -29.64
CA THR A 821 -6.25 -3.39 -29.48
C THR A 821 -5.15 -2.42 -29.89
N LYS A 822 -5.53 -1.19 -30.24
CA LYS A 822 -4.58 -0.17 -30.67
C LYS A 822 -3.95 0.49 -29.45
N VAL A 823 -2.65 0.32 -29.30
CA VAL A 823 -1.86 0.89 -28.20
C VAL A 823 -1.18 2.20 -28.58
N PHE A 824 -1.08 2.49 -29.88
CA PHE A 824 -0.46 3.70 -30.38
C PHE A 824 -1.08 4.13 -31.72
N TRP A 825 -1.21 5.44 -31.90
CA TRP A 825 -1.70 6.05 -33.12
C TRP A 825 -0.88 7.33 -33.41
N ASP A 826 -0.20 7.35 -34.55
CA ASP A 826 0.48 8.52 -35.08
C ASP A 826 -0.30 9.15 -36.24
N TRP A 827 -0.90 10.30 -35.97
CA TRP A 827 -1.64 11.08 -36.97
C TRP A 827 -0.73 11.87 -37.93
N SER A 828 0.55 12.09 -37.59
CA SER A 828 1.48 12.89 -38.40
C SER A 828 1.83 12.26 -39.75
N THR A 829 1.63 10.93 -39.87
CA THR A 829 1.82 10.19 -41.12
C THR A 829 0.56 10.13 -41.98
N ALA A 830 -0.57 10.65 -41.51
CA ALA A 830 -1.79 10.69 -42.31
C ALA A 830 -1.59 11.53 -43.59
N GLY A 831 -2.17 11.08 -44.70
CA GLY A 831 -2.06 11.69 -46.02
C GLY A 831 -0.84 11.25 -46.83
N GLN A 832 0.17 10.64 -46.20
CA GLN A 832 1.38 10.18 -46.88
C GLN A 832 1.13 8.92 -47.74
N ASP A 833 1.93 8.76 -48.79
CA ASP A 833 1.92 7.57 -49.65
C ASP A 833 2.88 6.51 -49.08
N LEU A 834 2.45 5.88 -47.98
CA LEU A 834 3.15 4.74 -47.37
C LEU A 834 2.46 3.42 -47.72
N GLU A 835 3.22 2.34 -47.73
CA GLU A 835 2.71 1.00 -47.99
C GLU A 835 1.79 0.52 -46.86
N GLU A 836 0.57 0.08 -47.19
CA GLU A 836 -0.36 -0.50 -46.23
C GLU A 836 0.07 -1.93 -45.89
N LYS A 837 0.67 -2.10 -44.72
CA LYS A 837 1.07 -3.41 -44.17
C LYS A 837 0.14 -3.83 -43.03
N THR A 838 0.16 -5.12 -42.74
CA THR A 838 -0.45 -5.69 -41.54
C THR A 838 0.62 -6.17 -40.58
N ASP A 839 0.30 -6.17 -39.29
CA ASP A 839 1.17 -6.73 -38.26
C ASP A 839 0.94 -8.24 -38.08
N GLN A 840 1.60 -8.82 -37.08
CA GLN A 840 1.50 -10.23 -36.73
C GLN A 840 0.08 -10.70 -36.32
N TYR A 841 -0.83 -9.77 -36.03
CA TYR A 841 -2.23 -10.06 -35.69
C TYR A 841 -3.16 -9.86 -36.90
N GLY A 842 -2.62 -9.57 -38.08
CA GLY A 842 -3.39 -9.24 -39.28
C GLY A 842 -3.99 -7.84 -39.25
N MET A 843 -3.54 -6.97 -38.33
CA MET A 843 -4.09 -5.63 -38.16
C MET A 843 -3.30 -4.60 -38.98
N PRO A 844 -3.95 -3.65 -39.65
CA PRO A 844 -3.26 -2.66 -40.47
C PRO A 844 -2.33 -1.79 -39.60
N THR A 845 -1.08 -1.61 -40.03
CA THR A 845 -0.08 -0.75 -39.37
C THR A 845 -0.09 0.68 -39.91
N PHE A 846 -0.74 0.90 -41.06
CA PHE A 846 -0.91 2.20 -41.68
C PHE A 846 -2.23 2.26 -42.45
N MET A 847 -2.87 3.41 -42.45
CA MET A 847 -3.97 3.75 -43.36
C MET A 847 -3.79 5.19 -43.82
N LYS A 848 -3.78 5.45 -45.13
CA LYS A 848 -3.54 6.82 -45.66
C LYS A 848 -4.40 7.90 -45.00
N LYS A 849 -5.68 7.62 -44.77
CA LYS A 849 -6.62 8.57 -44.12
C LYS A 849 -6.47 8.74 -42.60
N LYS A 850 -5.66 7.92 -41.93
CA LYS A 850 -5.56 7.86 -40.46
C LYS A 850 -4.12 7.92 -39.94
N GLY A 851 -3.12 7.60 -40.74
CA GLY A 851 -1.72 7.52 -40.30
C GLY A 851 -1.34 6.12 -39.82
N SER A 852 -0.35 6.05 -38.93
CA SER A 852 0.30 4.81 -38.51
C SER A 852 -0.21 4.31 -37.15
N PHE A 853 -0.17 2.99 -36.94
CA PHE A 853 -0.68 2.34 -35.73
C PHE A 853 0.30 1.34 -35.14
N LYS A 854 0.16 1.07 -33.84
CA LYS A 854 0.67 -0.16 -33.22
C LYS A 854 -0.44 -0.85 -32.47
N TRP A 855 -0.43 -2.18 -32.52
CA TRP A 855 -1.40 -3.02 -31.84
C TRP A 855 -0.72 -3.91 -30.80
N GLY A 856 -1.48 -4.33 -29.82
CA GLY A 856 -1.06 -5.35 -28.87
C GLY A 856 -2.24 -6.19 -28.41
N LYS A 857 -1.93 -7.38 -27.90
CA LYS A 857 -2.89 -8.36 -27.42
C LYS A 857 -2.38 -8.92 -26.09
N ASN A 858 -3.30 -9.20 -25.17
CA ASN A 858 -3.05 -9.77 -23.85
C ASN A 858 -2.02 -8.97 -23.03
N LEU A 859 -2.27 -7.66 -22.93
CA LEU A 859 -1.32 -6.69 -22.39
C LEU A 859 -1.54 -6.46 -20.89
N GLU A 860 -0.47 -6.22 -20.16
CA GLU A 860 -0.51 -5.78 -18.77
C GLU A 860 -0.81 -4.27 -18.70
N PRO A 861 -1.78 -3.81 -17.88
CA PRO A 861 -2.08 -2.39 -17.73
C PRO A 861 -0.95 -1.61 -17.07
N CYS A 862 -0.85 -0.32 -17.41
CA CYS A 862 -0.09 0.64 -16.62
C CYS A 862 -0.99 1.29 -15.57
N TYR A 863 -0.67 1.12 -14.30
CA TYR A 863 -1.42 1.75 -13.20
C TYR A 863 -0.90 3.14 -12.88
N ASN A 864 -1.82 4.09 -12.64
CA ASN A 864 -1.50 5.46 -12.27
C ASN A 864 -2.39 5.91 -11.10
N TRP A 865 -1.85 6.76 -10.23
CA TRP A 865 -2.66 7.43 -9.21
C TRP A 865 -3.62 8.41 -9.85
N TYR A 866 -4.88 8.39 -9.40
CA TYR A 866 -5.96 9.18 -9.96
C TYR A 866 -6.69 9.94 -8.85
N ASN A 867 -6.89 11.25 -9.04
CA ASN A 867 -7.50 12.13 -8.05
C ASN A 867 -9.01 12.32 -8.25
N GLY A 868 -9.66 11.57 -9.15
CA GLY A 868 -11.09 11.69 -9.41
C GLY A 868 -11.49 12.76 -10.44
N THR A 869 -10.55 13.50 -11.03
CA THR A 869 -10.85 14.62 -11.95
C THR A 869 -10.05 14.56 -13.24
N TYR A 870 -10.53 15.22 -14.30
CA TYR A 870 -9.86 15.28 -15.59
C TYR A 870 -9.71 16.71 -16.10
N LYS A 871 -8.53 17.03 -16.60
CA LYS A 871 -8.34 18.18 -17.50
C LYS A 871 -8.63 17.72 -18.91
N ARG A 872 -9.52 18.43 -19.61
CA ARG A 872 -9.96 18.09 -20.96
C ARG A 872 -9.68 19.25 -21.89
N TYR A 873 -9.36 18.94 -23.14
CA TYR A 873 -9.30 19.91 -24.21
C TYR A 873 -10.71 20.07 -24.76
N LEU A 874 -11.26 21.28 -24.61
CA LEU A 874 -12.60 21.63 -25.07
C LEU A 874 -12.48 22.61 -26.25
N LEU A 875 -13.43 22.57 -27.18
CA LEU A 875 -13.57 23.55 -28.25
C LEU A 875 -14.30 24.81 -27.80
#